data_AF-A0AAD7XJA3-F1
#
_entry.id   AF-A0AAD7XJA3-F1
#
_cell.length_a   1.000
_cell.length_b   1.000
_cell.length_c   1.000
_cell.angle_alpha   90.00
_cell.angle_beta   90.00
_cell.angle_gamma   90.00
#
_symmetry.space_group_name_H-M   'P 1'
#
loop_
_entity.id
_entity.type
_entity.pdbx_description
1 polymer ?
#
loop_
_entity_poly.entity_id
_entity_poly.type
_entity_poly.pdbx_seq_one_letter_code
_entity_poly.pdbx_strand_id
1 'polypeptide(L)'
;MPRWAVEIAKLASTLRGRVFVSIYEDGSTDNTRTALRKLDESLAMQGIPRRVVLDDYPHREGDRIDRLARARNAALAPLYEDPSLADWVIFVNDIAARWETLAELAATPAAFDVACGMDHDQRGGLLPERSRARRFYDGWVARDLDGRIAHRGHPYWAAYVDQVLQARGTPFYVKCCWNGAIVARASMLVRVRFRRAADSDGECDDSECTVLCRDARRANYTRVVINPAVWHAYSYGESARERRRQPRAIKSVSEADRALAELSYLARVSNPTFACCSLHRGANYGWKAGHFFGCVNQSVVVENPKNEVTTPFAVGVERRRRRRQRRRRRSPPEEEEEEGGEGEGMKNARKRGRSVVMIVADDLSREGLATALTPRIDELAAKGVALSNVRILGSDRLGVCAPSRATLLTGQPWFKVTSGTRRRLLRITGPTIAERLRQFGYRTGGVGKWHADEASFRASFEVGRAVLLRAMGLTHDAAARRESGRPVLDLVDVHQDRTRKVEESRECENARLGLSACRSSHVFASASASLIRRFGSSSPYFLYCGLTAPHDPLEPPPSGVPPTLGVALPSNVKSHHPFRIPFVQNVVETDSPPEVAHAPIRAAADTASRYLVGARDEILLPFPRTATDIEARAAKYLALVAEVDDAVGAIVDEAWRDNDEDTIVVFTADHGIAAFGEHGLLGKQNLYEHSNAVPLVVAGAGAAASRVPLYLHDLAPTVLTLALGTASHGNREAPPPPEDGRDFASLFRAKAPADALPWRPRERMFVAMINTQRGVVDLGRRLKLLAYFEPGANLRARGGQLLALQLFSVDDAAETNDLLARRFATPQEAAVFYAARLNDTSSILDDDDDVMRLLRWGCSFELSMIRRSKRNRKERRDGTPRACDAFIS
;
A
#
# COMPACT_ATOMS: atom_id res chain seq x y z
N MET A 1 5.43 -30.13 -31.92
CA MET A 1 6.28 -31.30 -31.69
C MET A 1 7.73 -31.21 -32.22
N PRO A 2 8.03 -31.00 -33.52
CA PRO A 2 9.43 -31.04 -34.00
C PRO A 2 10.39 -30.04 -33.35
N ARG A 3 9.90 -28.82 -33.05
CA ARG A 3 10.69 -27.80 -32.35
C ARG A 3 10.96 -28.16 -30.89
N TRP A 4 9.98 -28.74 -30.20
CA TRP A 4 10.13 -29.20 -28.82
C TRP A 4 11.23 -30.25 -28.71
N ALA A 5 11.27 -31.22 -29.65
CA ALA A 5 12.30 -32.26 -29.68
C ALA A 5 13.71 -31.66 -29.78
N VAL A 6 13.88 -30.64 -30.63
CA VAL A 6 15.16 -29.91 -30.76
C VAL A 6 15.54 -29.19 -29.46
N GLU A 7 14.59 -28.58 -28.76
CA GLU A 7 14.85 -27.89 -27.50
C GLU A 7 15.21 -28.87 -26.37
N ILE A 8 14.58 -30.05 -26.29
CA ILE A 8 14.97 -31.08 -25.33
C ILE A 8 16.37 -31.62 -25.60
N ALA A 9 16.72 -31.87 -26.87
CA ALA A 9 18.07 -32.30 -27.23
C ALA A 9 19.11 -31.23 -26.83
N LYS A 10 18.82 -29.95 -27.05
CA LYS A 10 19.71 -28.85 -26.61
C LYS A 10 19.84 -28.76 -25.10
N LEU A 11 18.74 -28.91 -24.36
CA LEU A 11 18.75 -28.92 -22.91
C LEU A 11 19.65 -30.04 -22.40
N ALA A 12 19.42 -31.27 -22.85
CA ALA A 12 20.19 -32.44 -22.45
C ALA A 12 21.69 -32.28 -22.74
N SER A 13 22.06 -31.63 -23.85
CA SER A 13 23.46 -31.37 -24.21
C SER A 13 24.07 -30.16 -23.48
N THR A 14 23.25 -29.30 -22.86
CA THR A 14 23.73 -28.12 -22.12
C THR A 14 23.95 -28.39 -20.64
N LEU A 15 23.14 -29.27 -20.05
CA LEU A 15 23.28 -29.69 -18.65
C LEU A 15 24.60 -30.46 -18.45
N ARG A 16 25.36 -30.12 -17.40
CA ARG A 16 26.70 -30.66 -17.17
C ARG A 16 26.61 -31.86 -16.23
N GLY A 17 26.60 -33.09 -16.77
CA GLY A 17 26.60 -34.29 -15.94
C GLY A 17 26.13 -35.55 -16.67
N ARG A 18 25.76 -36.59 -15.91
CA ARG A 18 25.05 -37.74 -16.47
C ARG A 18 23.59 -37.35 -16.66
N VAL A 19 23.18 -37.23 -17.92
CA VAL A 19 21.80 -36.90 -18.29
C VAL A 19 21.08 -38.14 -18.80
N PHE A 20 19.89 -38.41 -18.25
CA PHE A 20 18.98 -39.44 -18.77
C PHE A 20 17.69 -38.77 -19.27
N VAL A 21 17.20 -39.18 -20.44
CA VAL A 21 15.96 -38.67 -21.03
C VAL A 21 14.88 -39.77 -21.06
N SER A 22 13.79 -39.59 -20.32
CA SER A 22 12.65 -40.53 -20.35
C SER A 22 11.40 -39.90 -20.94
N ILE A 23 10.82 -40.50 -21.98
CA ILE A 23 9.65 -40.00 -22.71
C ILE A 23 8.59 -41.10 -22.79
N TYR A 24 7.35 -40.74 -22.44
CA TYR A 24 6.17 -41.59 -22.62
C TYR A 24 5.16 -40.91 -23.56
N GLU A 25 4.80 -41.60 -24.64
CA GLU A 25 3.82 -41.15 -25.62
C GLU A 25 2.50 -41.89 -25.43
N ASP A 26 1.41 -41.15 -25.17
CA ASP A 26 0.10 -41.66 -24.77
C ASP A 26 -0.85 -41.85 -25.98
N GLY A 27 -0.38 -42.52 -27.03
CA GLY A 27 -1.23 -42.94 -28.15
C GLY A 27 -1.70 -41.84 -29.12
N SER A 28 -0.85 -40.87 -29.44
CA SER A 28 -1.16 -39.73 -30.33
C SER A 28 -1.45 -40.17 -31.76
N THR A 29 -2.48 -39.58 -32.37
CA THR A 29 -2.91 -39.86 -33.76
C THR A 29 -2.31 -38.91 -34.79
N ASP A 30 -1.40 -38.02 -34.40
CA ASP A 30 -0.74 -37.04 -35.26
C ASP A 30 0.72 -37.45 -35.54
N ASN A 31 1.49 -36.54 -36.15
CA ASN A 31 2.90 -36.78 -36.49
C ASN A 31 3.86 -36.85 -35.28
N THR A 32 3.35 -36.89 -34.04
CA THR A 32 4.16 -36.95 -32.82
C THR A 32 5.06 -38.17 -32.76
N ARG A 33 4.56 -39.37 -33.07
CA ARG A 33 5.36 -40.60 -33.05
C ARG A 33 6.57 -40.51 -33.98
N THR A 34 6.37 -39.98 -35.18
CA THR A 34 7.46 -39.76 -36.15
C THR A 34 8.49 -38.75 -35.63
N ALA A 35 8.05 -37.68 -34.96
CA ALA A 35 8.96 -36.70 -34.37
C ALA A 35 9.76 -37.29 -33.19
N LEU A 36 9.14 -38.16 -32.38
CA LEU A 36 9.81 -38.83 -31.26
C LEU A 36 10.83 -39.86 -31.71
N ARG A 37 10.59 -40.62 -32.79
CA ARG A 37 11.60 -41.51 -33.37
C ARG A 37 12.85 -40.75 -33.83
N LYS A 38 12.66 -39.58 -34.46
CA LYS A 38 13.78 -38.71 -34.86
C LYS A 38 14.54 -38.13 -33.66
N LEU A 39 13.83 -37.82 -32.58
CA LEU A 39 14.46 -37.40 -31.33
C LEU A 39 15.27 -38.54 -30.71
N ASP A 40 14.71 -39.74 -30.69
CA ASP A 40 15.37 -40.95 -30.20
C ASP A 40 16.70 -41.19 -30.93
N GLU A 41 16.68 -41.17 -32.27
CA GLU A 41 17.90 -41.25 -33.09
C GLU A 41 18.89 -40.13 -32.78
N SER A 42 18.41 -38.89 -32.62
CA SER A 42 19.25 -37.72 -32.34
C SER A 42 19.93 -37.79 -30.96
N LEU A 43 19.23 -38.29 -29.94
CA LEU A 43 19.79 -38.51 -28.61
C LEU A 43 20.78 -39.69 -28.62
N ALA A 44 20.51 -40.73 -29.41
CA ALA A 44 21.44 -41.85 -29.62
C ALA A 44 22.77 -41.38 -30.20
N MET A 45 22.72 -40.56 -31.26
CA MET A 45 23.92 -40.03 -31.91
C MET A 45 24.74 -39.13 -30.98
N GLN A 46 24.09 -38.50 -29.99
CA GLN A 46 24.76 -37.66 -28.98
C GLN A 46 25.26 -38.47 -27.77
N GLY A 47 25.05 -39.80 -27.74
CA GLY A 47 25.45 -40.64 -26.63
C GLY A 47 24.67 -40.42 -25.34
N ILE A 48 23.45 -39.87 -25.43
CA ILE A 48 22.61 -39.55 -24.27
C ILE A 48 21.73 -40.77 -23.92
N PRO A 49 21.87 -41.36 -22.72
CA PRO A 49 20.99 -42.43 -22.22
C PRO A 49 19.52 -42.01 -22.23
N ARG A 50 18.62 -42.90 -22.67
CA ARG A 50 17.20 -42.58 -22.79
C ARG A 50 16.28 -43.79 -22.77
N ARG A 51 15.01 -43.54 -22.48
CA ARG A 51 13.89 -44.46 -22.71
C ARG A 51 12.76 -43.71 -23.41
N VAL A 52 12.39 -44.16 -24.61
CA VAL A 52 11.25 -43.59 -25.36
C VAL A 52 10.22 -44.70 -25.57
N VAL A 53 9.08 -44.57 -24.90
CA VAL A 53 7.96 -45.50 -25.01
C VAL A 53 6.90 -44.88 -25.92
N LEU A 54 6.53 -45.60 -26.98
CA LEU A 54 5.45 -45.25 -27.89
C LEU A 54 4.30 -46.22 -27.66
N ASP A 55 3.24 -45.80 -26.98
CA ASP A 55 2.10 -46.67 -26.69
C ASP A 55 1.25 -46.86 -27.94
N ASP A 56 0.84 -48.10 -28.22
CA ASP A 56 0.13 -48.49 -29.45
C ASP A 56 -1.38 -48.22 -29.38
N TYR A 57 -1.96 -48.11 -28.18
CA TYR A 57 -3.42 -47.95 -27.99
C TYR A 57 -3.80 -46.54 -27.48
N PRO A 58 -4.77 -45.84 -28.12
CA PRO A 58 -5.28 -44.58 -27.60
C PRO A 58 -6.16 -44.83 -26.38
N HIS A 59 -5.67 -44.51 -25.19
CA HIS A 59 -6.42 -44.63 -23.92
C HIS A 59 -7.53 -43.57 -23.82
N ARG A 60 -8.64 -43.77 -24.54
CA ARG A 60 -9.81 -42.87 -24.50
C ARG A 60 -10.85 -43.24 -23.43
N GLU A 61 -10.76 -44.43 -22.84
CA GLU A 61 -11.69 -44.93 -21.83
C GLU A 61 -11.15 -44.75 -20.39
N GLY A 62 -12.05 -44.66 -19.41
CA GLY A 62 -11.74 -44.51 -17.97
C GLY A 62 -11.67 -43.07 -17.44
N ASP A 63 -11.26 -42.92 -16.19
CA ASP A 63 -11.11 -41.61 -15.54
C ASP A 63 -9.84 -40.88 -16.01
N ARG A 64 -9.96 -39.56 -16.23
CA ARG A 64 -8.86 -38.73 -16.74
C ARG A 64 -7.69 -38.62 -15.76
N ILE A 65 -7.95 -38.47 -14.46
CA ILE A 65 -6.93 -38.30 -13.42
C ILE A 65 -6.12 -39.59 -13.30
N ASP A 66 -6.79 -40.74 -13.33
CA ASP A 66 -6.12 -42.04 -13.28
C ASP A 66 -5.24 -42.29 -14.51
N ARG A 67 -5.70 -41.91 -15.72
CA ARG A 67 -4.88 -41.98 -16.93
C ARG A 67 -3.64 -41.09 -16.84
N LEU A 68 -3.84 -39.84 -16.43
CA LEU A 68 -2.76 -38.86 -16.26
C LEU A 68 -1.74 -39.33 -15.21
N ALA A 69 -2.20 -39.91 -14.10
CA ALA A 69 -1.33 -40.48 -13.09
C ALA A 69 -0.51 -41.67 -13.63
N ARG A 70 -1.15 -42.62 -14.34
CA ARG A 70 -0.45 -43.76 -14.96
C ARG A 70 0.62 -43.31 -15.95
N ALA A 71 0.28 -42.41 -16.85
CA ALA A 71 1.20 -42.00 -17.91
C ALA A 71 2.39 -41.18 -17.35
N ARG A 72 2.19 -40.34 -16.33
CA ARG A 72 3.33 -39.66 -15.65
C ARG A 72 4.20 -40.62 -14.86
N ASN A 73 3.60 -41.61 -14.20
CA ASN A 73 4.37 -42.67 -13.54
C ASN A 73 5.15 -43.53 -14.55
N ALA A 74 4.60 -43.79 -15.73
CA ALA A 74 5.31 -44.50 -16.80
C ALA A 74 6.52 -43.69 -17.33
N ALA A 75 6.37 -42.37 -17.48
CA ALA A 75 7.49 -41.49 -17.81
C ALA A 75 8.59 -41.50 -16.74
N LEU A 76 8.22 -41.67 -15.46
CA LEU A 76 9.15 -41.77 -14.32
C LEU A 76 9.66 -43.20 -14.04
N ALA A 77 9.20 -44.21 -14.76
CA ALA A 77 9.56 -45.61 -14.50
C ALA A 77 11.07 -45.89 -14.41
N PRO A 78 11.95 -45.31 -15.25
CA PRO A 78 13.40 -45.49 -15.09
C PRO A 78 13.93 -45.07 -13.73
N LEU A 79 13.38 -44.01 -13.14
CA LEU A 79 13.75 -43.53 -11.80
C LEU A 79 13.24 -44.47 -10.70
N TYR A 80 12.12 -45.15 -10.93
CA TYR A 80 11.59 -46.12 -9.96
C TYR A 80 12.37 -47.43 -9.97
N GLU A 81 12.88 -47.83 -11.14
CA GLU A 81 13.72 -49.01 -11.32
C GLU A 81 15.12 -48.78 -10.76
N ASP A 82 15.67 -47.58 -10.97
CA ASP A 82 16.96 -47.15 -10.41
C ASP A 82 16.82 -45.76 -9.75
N PRO A 83 16.55 -45.71 -8.42
CA PRO A 83 16.52 -44.45 -7.68
C PRO A 83 17.84 -43.67 -7.69
N SER A 84 18.97 -44.32 -8.00
CA SER A 84 20.29 -43.68 -8.09
C SER A 84 20.54 -43.02 -9.45
N LEU A 85 19.60 -43.17 -10.39
CA LEU A 85 19.66 -42.58 -11.72
C LEU A 85 19.82 -41.06 -11.65
N ALA A 86 19.17 -40.40 -10.68
CA ALA A 86 18.99 -38.95 -10.60
C ALA A 86 19.05 -38.40 -9.18
N ASP A 87 19.58 -37.18 -9.01
CA ASP A 87 19.32 -36.35 -7.81
C ASP A 87 18.17 -35.37 -8.05
N TRP A 88 18.07 -34.86 -9.28
CA TRP A 88 17.05 -33.91 -9.71
C TRP A 88 16.37 -34.39 -11.00
N VAL A 89 15.08 -34.05 -11.12
CA VAL A 89 14.24 -34.33 -12.26
C VAL A 89 13.67 -33.02 -12.79
N ILE A 90 13.96 -32.70 -14.05
CA ILE A 90 13.21 -31.70 -14.82
C ILE A 90 12.07 -32.44 -15.50
N PHE A 91 10.84 -32.19 -15.06
CA PHE A 91 9.63 -32.79 -15.63
C PHE A 91 8.93 -31.76 -16.52
N VAL A 92 8.70 -32.11 -17.79
CA VAL A 92 8.02 -31.24 -18.76
C VAL A 92 6.70 -31.87 -19.20
N ASN A 93 5.63 -31.08 -19.25
CA ASN A 93 4.32 -31.50 -19.73
C ASN A 93 4.10 -31.05 -21.19
N ASP A 94 2.86 -30.70 -21.54
CA ASP A 94 2.40 -30.28 -22.88
C ASP A 94 2.74 -28.82 -23.25
N ILE A 95 3.79 -28.24 -22.65
CA ILE A 95 4.23 -26.88 -22.93
C ILE A 95 5.23 -26.78 -24.09
N ALA A 96 5.21 -25.64 -24.78
CA ALA A 96 6.20 -25.27 -25.78
C ALA A 96 7.43 -24.61 -25.12
N ALA A 97 8.13 -25.34 -24.26
CA ALA A 97 9.30 -24.84 -23.55
C ALA A 97 10.53 -24.69 -24.45
N ARG A 98 11.39 -23.71 -24.11
CA ARG A 98 12.74 -23.56 -24.65
C ARG A 98 13.76 -24.05 -23.65
N TRP A 99 14.90 -24.54 -24.14
CA TRP A 99 15.93 -25.10 -23.25
C TRP A 99 16.44 -24.07 -22.24
N GLU A 100 16.54 -22.78 -22.61
CA GLU A 100 17.01 -21.74 -21.68
C GLU A 100 16.04 -21.49 -20.53
N THR A 101 14.73 -21.54 -20.81
CA THR A 101 13.69 -21.36 -19.80
C THR A 101 13.70 -22.52 -18.80
N LEU A 102 13.93 -23.75 -19.27
CA LEU A 102 14.06 -24.92 -18.41
C LEU A 102 15.36 -24.90 -17.59
N ALA A 103 16.47 -24.44 -18.18
CA ALA A 103 17.73 -24.25 -17.47
C ALA A 103 17.63 -23.15 -16.40
N GLU A 104 16.91 -22.07 -16.67
CA GLU A 104 16.65 -21.01 -15.69
C GLU A 104 15.74 -21.47 -14.55
N LEU A 105 14.77 -22.33 -14.84
CA LEU A 105 13.95 -22.98 -13.80
C LEU A 105 14.80 -23.88 -12.91
N ALA A 106 15.70 -24.66 -13.50
CA ALA A 106 16.64 -25.49 -12.78
C ALA A 106 17.54 -24.63 -11.87
N ALA A 107 18.04 -23.50 -12.35
CA ALA A 107 18.90 -22.56 -11.62
C ALA A 107 18.15 -21.61 -10.67
N THR A 108 16.99 -22.01 -10.14
CA THR A 108 16.17 -21.16 -9.27
C THR A 108 16.95 -20.79 -7.99
N PRO A 109 17.13 -19.50 -7.65
CA PRO A 109 18.01 -19.05 -6.56
C PRO A 109 17.32 -19.09 -5.18
N ALA A 110 16.74 -20.23 -4.82
CA ALA A 110 16.10 -20.52 -3.55
C ALA A 110 16.33 -21.99 -3.15
N ALA A 111 16.13 -22.32 -1.88
CA ALA A 111 16.17 -23.72 -1.43
C ALA A 111 14.81 -24.37 -1.63
N PHE A 112 14.72 -25.39 -2.49
CA PHE A 112 13.46 -26.05 -2.83
C PHE A 112 13.58 -27.57 -2.87
N ASP A 113 12.44 -28.24 -2.71
CA ASP A 113 12.21 -29.64 -3.09
C ASP A 113 11.54 -29.71 -4.47
N VAL A 114 10.71 -28.72 -4.79
CA VAL A 114 10.04 -28.54 -6.09
C VAL A 114 10.06 -27.06 -6.49
N ALA A 115 10.47 -26.76 -7.71
CA ALA A 115 10.38 -25.43 -8.31
C ALA A 115 9.52 -25.45 -9.59
N CYS A 116 8.61 -24.48 -9.73
CA CYS A 116 7.78 -24.30 -10.92
C CYS A 116 7.93 -22.90 -11.53
N GLY A 117 7.68 -22.79 -12.83
CA GLY A 117 7.52 -21.50 -13.49
C GLY A 117 6.08 -20.96 -13.40
N MET A 118 5.88 -19.77 -13.97
CA MET A 118 4.57 -19.16 -14.20
C MET A 118 3.97 -19.67 -15.51
N ASP A 119 2.78 -20.25 -15.45
CA ASP A 119 2.10 -20.82 -16.61
C ASP A 119 0.96 -19.93 -17.11
N HIS A 120 1.16 -19.32 -18.28
CA HIS A 120 0.25 -18.32 -18.85
C HIS A 120 -0.37 -18.78 -20.17
N ASP A 121 -1.69 -18.58 -20.31
CA ASP A 121 -2.42 -18.87 -21.55
C ASP A 121 -3.19 -17.63 -22.07
N GLN A 122 -3.04 -17.34 -23.37
CA GLN A 122 -3.75 -16.28 -24.10
C GLN A 122 -5.01 -16.73 -24.86
N ARG A 123 -5.56 -17.94 -24.63
CA ARG A 123 -6.80 -18.45 -25.25
C ARG A 123 -8.11 -17.70 -24.86
N GLY A 124 -8.09 -16.37 -24.82
CA GLY A 124 -9.28 -15.52 -24.76
C GLY A 124 -9.54 -14.95 -26.16
N GLY A 125 -10.55 -15.49 -26.84
CA GLY A 125 -10.87 -15.19 -28.24
C GLY A 125 -11.18 -13.72 -28.54
N LEU A 126 -10.98 -13.37 -29.82
CA LEU A 126 -11.55 -12.21 -30.54
C LEU A 126 -11.28 -10.78 -30.04
N LEU A 127 -10.47 -10.56 -28.99
CA LEU A 127 -10.10 -9.20 -28.56
C LEU A 127 -8.76 -8.72 -29.16
N PRO A 128 -8.63 -7.41 -29.48
CA PRO A 128 -7.41 -6.80 -29.98
C PRO A 128 -6.20 -7.02 -29.05
N GLU A 129 -5.01 -7.13 -29.64
CA GLU A 129 -3.75 -7.53 -29.00
C GLU A 129 -3.33 -6.70 -27.76
N ARG A 130 -3.89 -5.49 -27.61
CA ARG A 130 -3.63 -4.57 -26.48
C ARG A 130 -4.52 -4.80 -25.26
N SER A 131 -5.54 -5.66 -25.36
CA SER A 131 -6.57 -5.84 -24.31
C SER A 131 -6.61 -7.23 -23.69
N ARG A 132 -5.64 -8.11 -24.00
CA ARG A 132 -5.59 -9.47 -23.44
C ARG A 132 -4.98 -9.46 -22.04
N ALA A 133 -5.83 -9.53 -21.01
CA ALA A 133 -5.39 -9.83 -19.65
C ALA A 133 -4.71 -11.21 -19.61
N ARG A 134 -3.52 -11.30 -19.03
CA ARG A 134 -2.76 -12.57 -18.89
C ARG A 134 -3.47 -13.48 -17.89
N ARG A 135 -3.88 -14.67 -18.34
CA ARG A 135 -4.51 -15.67 -17.48
C ARG A 135 -3.49 -16.69 -17.03
N PHE A 136 -3.52 -17.02 -15.75
CA PHE A 136 -2.79 -18.14 -15.18
C PHE A 136 -3.59 -19.42 -15.45
N TYR A 137 -3.04 -20.32 -16.27
CA TYR A 137 -3.78 -21.45 -16.86
C TYR A 137 -4.01 -22.56 -15.83
N ASP A 138 -2.94 -23.04 -15.19
CA ASP A 138 -2.97 -24.07 -14.15
C ASP A 138 -3.19 -23.57 -12.71
N GLY A 139 -3.93 -22.46 -12.56
CA GLY A 139 -4.29 -21.93 -11.24
C GLY A 139 -5.07 -22.91 -10.35
N TRP A 140 -5.74 -23.89 -10.96
CA TRP A 140 -6.50 -24.95 -10.27
C TRP A 140 -5.62 -26.02 -9.60
N VAL A 141 -4.32 -26.12 -9.94
CA VAL A 141 -3.34 -26.98 -9.25
C VAL A 141 -2.52 -26.19 -8.23
N ALA A 142 -2.13 -24.96 -8.59
CA ALA A 142 -1.34 -24.13 -7.71
C ALA A 142 -2.11 -23.76 -6.42
N ARG A 143 -1.41 -23.79 -5.28
CA ARG A 143 -1.94 -23.43 -3.97
C ARG A 143 -0.98 -22.50 -3.25
N ASP A 144 -1.45 -21.36 -2.78
CA ASP A 144 -0.65 -20.51 -1.89
C ASP A 144 -0.28 -21.25 -0.58
N LEU A 145 0.60 -20.68 0.25
CA LEU A 145 1.03 -21.35 1.50
C LEU A 145 -0.12 -21.66 2.47
N ASP A 146 -1.20 -20.87 2.41
CA ASP A 146 -2.41 -21.08 3.20
C ASP A 146 -3.34 -22.16 2.60
N GLY A 147 -3.01 -22.69 1.43
CA GLY A 147 -3.75 -23.74 0.75
C GLY A 147 -4.90 -23.26 -0.13
N ARG A 148 -4.96 -21.97 -0.48
CA ARG A 148 -5.97 -21.41 -1.39
C ARG A 148 -5.56 -21.59 -2.86
N ILE A 149 -6.54 -21.80 -3.73
CA ILE A 149 -6.37 -21.96 -5.17
C ILE A 149 -5.87 -20.64 -5.79
N ALA A 150 -4.86 -20.70 -6.65
CA ALA A 150 -4.39 -19.52 -7.37
C ALA A 150 -5.45 -19.01 -8.36
N HIS A 151 -5.67 -17.69 -8.38
CA HIS A 151 -6.65 -17.09 -9.28
C HIS A 151 -6.18 -17.15 -10.73
N ARG A 152 -7.13 -17.33 -11.66
CA ARG A 152 -6.83 -17.28 -13.10
C ARG A 152 -6.48 -15.87 -13.58
N GLY A 153 -7.01 -14.83 -12.95
CA GLY A 153 -6.71 -13.43 -13.27
C GLY A 153 -5.73 -12.85 -12.24
N HIS A 154 -5.03 -11.78 -12.61
CA HIS A 154 -4.18 -11.06 -11.66
C HIS A 154 -5.08 -10.37 -10.60
N PRO A 155 -4.78 -10.51 -9.29
CA PRO A 155 -3.59 -11.12 -8.71
C PRO A 155 -3.73 -12.64 -8.66
N TYR A 156 -2.65 -13.37 -8.93
CA TYR A 156 -2.72 -14.83 -8.93
C TYR A 156 -2.74 -15.42 -7.51
N TRP A 157 -2.15 -14.72 -6.54
CA TRP A 157 -1.99 -15.18 -5.16
C TRP A 157 -2.80 -14.34 -4.19
N ALA A 158 -3.40 -14.96 -3.18
CA ALA A 158 -4.20 -14.24 -2.20
C ALA A 158 -3.32 -13.43 -1.22
N ALA A 159 -2.20 -14.00 -0.76
CA ALA A 159 -1.31 -13.31 0.16
C ALA A 159 -0.48 -12.23 -0.55
N TYR A 160 -0.52 -11.01 -0.02
CA TYR A 160 0.16 -9.86 -0.61
C TYR A 160 1.68 -10.03 -0.67
N VAL A 161 2.30 -10.66 0.33
CA VAL A 161 3.74 -10.96 0.31
C VAL A 161 4.14 -11.78 -0.93
N ASP A 162 3.32 -12.73 -1.34
CA ASP A 162 3.57 -13.58 -2.51
C ASP A 162 3.37 -12.76 -3.81
N GLN A 163 2.43 -11.81 -3.82
CA GLN A 163 2.24 -10.85 -4.92
C GLN A 163 3.44 -9.90 -5.07
N VAL A 164 3.97 -9.38 -3.96
CA VAL A 164 5.14 -8.48 -3.95
C VAL A 164 6.38 -9.21 -4.45
N LEU A 165 6.64 -10.42 -3.92
CA LEU A 165 7.76 -11.25 -4.37
C LEU A 165 7.63 -11.60 -5.85
N GLN A 166 6.42 -11.93 -6.33
CA GLN A 166 6.16 -12.13 -7.76
C GLN A 166 6.45 -10.87 -8.59
N ALA A 167 5.93 -9.71 -8.18
CA ALA A 167 6.12 -8.44 -8.91
C ALA A 167 7.60 -8.05 -8.99
N ARG A 168 8.36 -8.37 -7.94
CA ARG A 168 9.81 -8.17 -7.86
C ARG A 168 10.62 -9.27 -8.54
N GLY A 169 10.00 -10.28 -9.17
CA GLY A 169 10.73 -11.36 -9.82
C GLY A 169 11.49 -12.27 -8.85
N THR A 170 11.14 -12.27 -7.56
CA THR A 170 11.78 -13.06 -6.51
C THR A 170 11.05 -14.40 -6.33
N PRO A 171 11.77 -15.54 -6.31
CA PRO A 171 11.15 -16.82 -5.99
C PRO A 171 10.50 -16.82 -4.60
N PHE A 172 9.28 -17.35 -4.51
CA PHE A 172 8.51 -17.40 -3.26
C PHE A 172 7.88 -18.78 -3.05
N TYR A 173 7.63 -19.10 -1.79
CA TYR A 173 7.14 -20.41 -1.39
C TYR A 173 5.62 -20.53 -1.53
N VAL A 174 5.17 -21.71 -1.94
CA VAL A 174 3.77 -22.07 -2.12
C VAL A 174 3.51 -23.45 -1.52
N LYS A 175 2.24 -23.84 -1.32
CA LYS A 175 1.91 -25.18 -0.81
C LYS A 175 1.91 -26.23 -1.92
N CYS A 176 1.57 -25.83 -3.14
CA CYS A 176 1.66 -26.68 -4.32
C CYS A 176 1.85 -25.84 -5.58
N CYS A 177 2.62 -26.34 -6.53
CA CYS A 177 2.66 -25.87 -7.90
C CYS A 177 2.92 -27.06 -8.82
N TRP A 178 2.32 -27.03 -10.02
CA TRP A 178 2.63 -27.99 -11.08
C TRP A 178 2.24 -27.39 -12.43
N ASN A 179 2.96 -26.34 -12.81
CA ASN A 179 2.57 -25.41 -13.87
C ASN A 179 3.36 -25.70 -15.14
N GLY A 180 2.92 -26.63 -16.00
CA GLY A 180 3.56 -26.93 -17.28
C GLY A 180 4.93 -27.63 -17.22
N ALA A 181 5.91 -27.09 -16.50
CA ALA A 181 7.17 -27.77 -16.19
C ALA A 181 7.66 -27.44 -14.78
N ILE A 182 8.31 -28.43 -14.18
CA ILE A 182 8.84 -28.36 -12.83
C ILE A 182 10.26 -28.92 -12.73
N VAL A 183 10.95 -28.57 -11.65
CA VAL A 183 12.20 -29.18 -11.23
C VAL A 183 11.99 -29.73 -9.82
N ALA A 184 12.17 -31.03 -9.64
CA ALA A 184 11.91 -31.70 -8.37
C ALA A 184 13.07 -32.59 -7.94
N ARG A 185 13.21 -32.77 -6.62
CA ARG A 185 14.14 -33.72 -6.03
C ARG A 185 13.74 -35.16 -6.40
N ALA A 186 14.67 -35.94 -6.94
CA ALA A 186 14.40 -37.32 -7.34
C ALA A 186 13.93 -38.19 -6.17
N SER A 187 14.52 -38.00 -4.98
CA SER A 187 14.12 -38.72 -3.76
C SER A 187 12.67 -38.44 -3.31
N MET A 188 12.09 -37.30 -3.71
CA MET A 188 10.67 -37.04 -3.53
C MET A 188 9.87 -37.94 -4.46
N LEU A 189 10.13 -37.90 -5.77
CA LEU A 189 9.38 -38.63 -6.78
C LEU A 189 9.51 -40.16 -6.64
N VAL A 190 10.60 -40.67 -6.06
CA VAL A 190 10.72 -42.10 -5.71
C VAL A 190 9.79 -42.47 -4.55
N ARG A 191 9.63 -41.57 -3.56
CA ARG A 191 8.86 -41.81 -2.33
C ARG A 191 7.37 -41.55 -2.50
N VAL A 192 6.98 -40.61 -3.35
CA VAL A 192 5.58 -40.25 -3.61
C VAL A 192 5.26 -40.34 -5.10
N ARG A 193 4.13 -40.97 -5.42
CA ARG A 193 3.73 -41.27 -6.80
C ARG A 193 2.47 -40.53 -7.18
N PHE A 194 2.28 -40.28 -8.47
CA PHE A 194 0.99 -39.78 -8.96
C PHE A 194 -0.09 -40.83 -8.73
N ARG A 195 -1.22 -40.40 -8.21
CA ARG A 195 -2.39 -41.23 -7.95
C ARG A 195 -3.64 -40.35 -7.92
N ARG A 196 -4.80 -40.98 -7.95
CA ARG A 196 -6.05 -40.35 -7.57
C ARG A 196 -6.18 -40.25 -6.05
N ALA A 197 -7.01 -39.31 -5.60
CA ALA A 197 -7.48 -39.25 -4.22
C ALA A 197 -8.17 -40.57 -3.83
N ALA A 198 -7.91 -41.05 -2.61
CA ALA A 198 -8.51 -42.28 -2.09
C ALA A 198 -9.86 -41.97 -1.43
N ASP A 199 -10.94 -42.59 -1.93
CA ASP A 199 -12.30 -42.41 -1.38
C ASP A 199 -12.41 -42.90 0.08
N SER A 200 -11.62 -43.90 0.47
CA SER A 200 -11.59 -44.48 1.82
C SER A 200 -11.07 -43.53 2.90
N ASP A 201 -10.28 -42.54 2.50
CA ASP A 201 -9.52 -41.70 3.43
C ASP A 201 -10.14 -40.30 3.60
N GLY A 202 -11.34 -40.11 3.04
CA GLY A 202 -12.02 -38.81 3.03
C GLY A 202 -11.29 -37.75 2.20
N GLU A 203 -10.40 -38.16 1.28
CA GLU A 203 -9.63 -37.24 0.46
C GLU A 203 -10.52 -36.52 -0.56
N CYS A 204 -10.29 -35.21 -0.73
CA CYS A 204 -10.92 -34.43 -1.80
C CYS A 204 -10.46 -34.92 -3.18
N ASP A 205 -11.41 -35.05 -4.11
CA ASP A 205 -11.13 -35.23 -5.53
C ASP A 205 -10.44 -33.95 -6.07
N ASP A 206 -9.22 -34.10 -6.57
CA ASP A 206 -8.33 -33.03 -7.03
C ASP A 206 -7.36 -33.62 -8.07
N SER A 207 -6.56 -32.78 -8.74
CA SER A 207 -5.57 -33.23 -9.72
C SER A 207 -4.57 -34.21 -9.10
N GLU A 208 -4.09 -35.16 -9.89
CA GLU A 208 -2.99 -36.06 -9.53
C GLU A 208 -1.74 -35.30 -9.07
N CYS A 209 -1.52 -34.08 -9.58
CA CYS A 209 -0.43 -33.20 -9.18
C CYS A 209 -0.67 -32.57 -7.79
N THR A 210 -1.91 -32.20 -7.48
CA THR A 210 -2.28 -31.68 -6.16
C THR A 210 -2.17 -32.78 -5.11
N VAL A 211 -2.58 -34.01 -5.46
CA VAL A 211 -2.43 -35.19 -4.60
C VAL A 211 -0.94 -35.50 -4.39
N LEU A 212 -0.11 -35.42 -5.44
CA LEU A 212 1.33 -35.56 -5.31
C LEU A 212 1.94 -34.51 -4.36
N CYS A 213 1.57 -33.23 -4.48
CA CYS A 213 2.02 -32.18 -3.56
C CYS A 213 1.63 -32.48 -2.10
N ARG A 214 0.40 -32.99 -1.89
CA ARG A 214 -0.10 -33.36 -0.56
C ARG A 214 0.73 -34.51 0.03
N ASP A 215 0.97 -35.55 -0.74
CA ASP A 215 1.76 -36.70 -0.32
C ASP A 215 3.23 -36.33 -0.08
N ALA A 216 3.80 -35.47 -0.93
CA ALA A 216 5.15 -34.93 -0.75
C ALA A 216 5.29 -34.23 0.60
N ARG A 217 4.29 -33.42 0.97
CA ARG A 217 4.22 -32.76 2.27
C ARG A 217 4.12 -33.76 3.42
N ARG A 218 3.28 -34.80 3.31
CA ARG A 218 3.21 -35.90 4.30
C ARG A 218 4.54 -36.63 4.45
N ALA A 219 5.35 -36.67 3.39
CA ALA A 219 6.69 -37.22 3.37
C ALA A 219 7.80 -36.21 3.76
N ASN A 220 7.44 -35.05 4.32
CA ASN A 220 8.33 -33.95 4.74
C ASN A 220 9.05 -33.17 3.61
N TYR A 221 8.59 -33.27 2.36
CA TYR A 221 9.02 -32.39 1.27
C TYR A 221 8.07 -31.20 1.18
N THR A 222 8.43 -30.11 1.86
CA THR A 222 7.52 -28.96 2.07
C THR A 222 7.96 -27.68 1.36
N ARG A 223 9.18 -27.64 0.82
CA ARG A 223 9.73 -26.45 0.16
C ARG A 223 9.36 -26.44 -1.31
N VAL A 224 8.14 -26.00 -1.62
CA VAL A 224 7.67 -25.80 -3.00
C VAL A 224 7.77 -24.33 -3.35
N VAL A 225 8.41 -23.99 -4.47
CA VAL A 225 8.73 -22.61 -4.87
C VAL A 225 8.20 -22.31 -6.27
N ILE A 226 7.70 -21.10 -6.46
CA ILE A 226 7.44 -20.56 -7.80
C ILE A 226 8.53 -19.55 -8.14
N ASN A 227 9.14 -19.72 -9.31
CA ASN A 227 10.08 -18.77 -9.89
C ASN A 227 9.33 -17.84 -10.88
N PRO A 228 8.99 -16.60 -10.48
CA PRO A 228 8.24 -15.67 -11.33
C PRO A 228 9.04 -15.13 -12.53
N ALA A 229 10.35 -15.37 -12.60
CA ALA A 229 11.17 -15.03 -13.77
C ALA A 229 10.99 -16.01 -14.94
N VAL A 230 10.54 -17.24 -14.66
CA VAL A 230 10.39 -18.31 -15.66
C VAL A 230 8.94 -18.40 -16.09
N TRP A 231 8.65 -18.11 -17.36
CA TRP A 231 7.29 -18.23 -17.90
C TRP A 231 7.18 -19.35 -18.94
N HIS A 232 6.13 -20.14 -18.80
CA HIS A 232 5.75 -21.22 -19.71
C HIS A 232 4.66 -20.75 -20.68
N ALA A 233 4.59 -21.41 -21.84
CA ALA A 233 3.61 -21.14 -22.88
C ALA A 233 3.27 -22.41 -23.65
N TYR A 234 2.09 -22.46 -24.26
CA TYR A 234 1.57 -23.64 -24.97
C TYR A 234 1.77 -23.61 -26.49
N SER A 235 2.33 -22.53 -27.04
CA SER A 235 2.76 -22.48 -28.44
C SER A 235 4.14 -21.87 -28.59
N TYR A 236 4.87 -22.28 -29.63
CA TYR A 236 6.26 -21.80 -29.84
C TYR A 236 6.32 -20.32 -30.22
N GLY A 237 5.28 -19.80 -30.89
CA GLY A 237 5.15 -18.38 -31.19
C GLY A 237 5.00 -17.55 -29.91
N GLU A 238 4.22 -18.05 -28.95
CA GLU A 238 4.05 -17.44 -27.63
C GLU A 238 5.31 -17.58 -26.79
N SER A 239 5.92 -18.77 -26.71
CA SER A 239 7.17 -19.00 -25.98
C SER A 239 8.30 -18.03 -26.38
N ALA A 240 8.44 -17.75 -27.68
CA ALA A 240 9.41 -16.77 -28.16
C ALA A 240 9.05 -15.30 -27.82
N ARG A 241 7.75 -14.98 -27.75
CA ARG A 241 7.24 -13.66 -27.34
C ARG A 241 7.38 -13.46 -25.84
N GLU A 242 7.02 -14.46 -25.03
CA GLU A 242 7.09 -14.40 -23.57
C GLU A 242 8.54 -14.23 -23.12
N ARG A 243 9.51 -14.92 -23.72
CA ARG A 243 10.93 -14.69 -23.42
C ARG A 243 11.43 -13.26 -23.70
N ARG A 244 10.87 -12.57 -24.70
CA ARG A 244 11.21 -11.15 -24.96
C ARG A 244 10.57 -10.20 -23.94
N ARG A 245 9.51 -10.64 -23.27
CA ARG A 245 8.69 -9.87 -22.33
C ARG A 245 8.99 -10.21 -20.88
N GLN A 246 9.62 -11.36 -20.62
CA GLN A 246 10.13 -11.75 -19.31
C GLN A 246 11.03 -10.61 -18.79
N PRO A 247 10.87 -10.18 -17.53
CA PRO A 247 11.85 -9.35 -16.87
C PRO A 247 13.20 -10.03 -17.05
N ARG A 248 14.24 -9.31 -17.52
CA ARG A 248 15.59 -9.88 -17.57
C ARG A 248 15.88 -10.40 -16.16
N ALA A 249 16.24 -11.68 -16.05
CA ALA A 249 16.63 -12.32 -14.79
C ALA A 249 17.36 -11.31 -13.92
N ILE A 250 16.77 -10.96 -12.77
CA ILE A 250 17.40 -10.02 -11.86
C ILE A 250 18.73 -10.66 -11.49
N LYS A 251 19.83 -10.02 -11.87
CA LYS A 251 21.18 -10.57 -11.75
C LYS A 251 21.55 -10.95 -10.31
N SER A 252 20.76 -10.52 -9.33
CA SER A 252 20.80 -10.92 -7.93
C SER A 252 19.45 -10.63 -7.27
N VAL A 253 18.76 -11.65 -6.75
CA VAL A 253 17.67 -11.45 -5.78
C VAL A 253 18.25 -10.75 -4.55
N SER A 254 17.59 -9.70 -4.06
CA SER A 254 18.08 -8.95 -2.90
C SER A 254 18.08 -9.84 -1.64
N GLU A 255 19.02 -9.60 -0.72
CA GLU A 255 19.06 -10.33 0.55
C GLU A 255 17.79 -10.11 1.38
N ALA A 256 17.23 -8.91 1.32
CA ALA A 256 15.96 -8.56 1.95
C ALA A 256 14.78 -9.36 1.39
N ASP A 257 14.66 -9.50 0.05
CA ASP A 257 13.57 -10.28 -0.55
C ASP A 257 13.73 -11.79 -0.28
N ARG A 258 14.97 -12.30 -0.20
CA ARG A 258 15.24 -13.68 0.24
C ARG A 258 14.82 -13.92 1.69
N ALA A 259 15.18 -12.99 2.58
CA ALA A 259 14.79 -13.05 3.98
C ALA A 259 13.26 -12.97 4.13
N LEU A 260 12.60 -12.11 3.35
CA LEU A 260 11.15 -11.99 3.32
C LEU A 260 10.47 -13.30 2.86
N ALA A 261 10.97 -13.92 1.79
CA ALA A 261 10.45 -15.19 1.32
C ALA A 261 10.60 -16.32 2.37
N GLU A 262 11.76 -16.40 3.03
CA GLU A 262 12.01 -17.39 4.10
C GLU A 262 11.16 -17.15 5.34
N LEU A 263 11.06 -15.91 5.83
CA LEU A 263 10.19 -15.56 6.97
C LEU A 263 8.73 -15.90 6.68
N SER A 264 8.28 -15.58 5.47
CA SER A 264 6.93 -15.85 4.99
C SER A 264 6.61 -17.34 4.92
N TYR A 265 7.61 -18.17 4.56
CA TYR A 265 7.52 -19.63 4.59
C TYR A 265 7.48 -20.16 6.03
N LEU A 266 8.44 -19.77 6.87
CA LEU A 266 8.51 -20.24 8.27
C LEU A 266 7.25 -19.91 9.07
N ALA A 267 6.64 -18.75 8.82
CA ALA A 267 5.40 -18.34 9.47
C ALA A 267 4.17 -19.17 9.05
N ARG A 268 4.15 -19.74 7.84
CA ARG A 268 2.93 -20.34 7.23
C ARG A 268 3.06 -21.83 6.92
N VAL A 269 4.27 -22.40 6.98
CA VAL A 269 4.52 -23.80 6.59
C VAL A 269 3.77 -24.82 7.44
N SER A 270 3.55 -24.50 8.74
CA SER A 270 2.93 -25.36 9.75
C SER A 270 1.42 -25.58 9.55
N ASN A 271 0.76 -24.81 8.69
CA ASN A 271 -0.67 -24.95 8.42
C ASN A 271 -0.95 -26.21 7.56
N PRO A 272 -1.61 -27.26 8.08
CA PRO A 272 -1.73 -28.57 7.41
C PRO A 272 -2.82 -28.63 6.34
N THR A 273 -3.74 -27.65 6.25
CA THR A 273 -4.94 -27.77 5.42
C THR A 273 -4.72 -27.29 3.98
N PHE A 274 -5.15 -28.11 3.01
CA PHE A 274 -5.46 -27.64 1.64
C PHE A 274 -6.93 -27.18 1.68
N ALA A 275 -7.23 -25.96 1.25
CA ALA A 275 -8.59 -25.43 1.32
C ALA A 275 -9.46 -25.98 0.17
N CYS A 276 -10.51 -26.74 0.51
CA CYS A 276 -11.57 -27.27 -0.37
C CYS A 276 -11.14 -28.17 -1.55
N CYS A 277 -12.09 -28.95 -2.07
CA CYS A 277 -11.90 -29.76 -3.28
C CYS A 277 -11.99 -28.85 -4.52
N SER A 278 -11.01 -28.92 -5.43
CA SER A 278 -11.01 -28.13 -6.67
C SER A 278 -11.91 -28.74 -7.76
N LEU A 279 -12.32 -30.00 -7.58
CA LEU A 279 -13.18 -30.76 -8.49
C LEU A 279 -14.46 -31.23 -7.77
N HIS A 280 -15.60 -31.18 -8.46
CA HIS A 280 -16.85 -31.79 -7.98
C HIS A 280 -16.82 -33.31 -8.20
N ARG A 281 -17.26 -34.11 -7.20
CA ARG A 281 -17.42 -35.57 -7.35
C ARG A 281 -18.31 -35.87 -8.57
N GLY A 282 -17.77 -36.62 -9.54
CA GLY A 282 -18.50 -37.00 -10.76
C GLY A 282 -18.47 -35.97 -11.90
N ALA A 283 -17.60 -34.96 -11.86
CA ALA A 283 -17.45 -33.99 -12.95
C ALA A 283 -16.86 -34.62 -14.23
N ASN A 284 -17.72 -35.24 -15.05
CA ASN A 284 -17.46 -35.45 -16.48
C ASN A 284 -17.51 -34.08 -17.17
N TYR A 285 -16.37 -33.38 -17.21
CA TYR A 285 -16.24 -32.15 -17.99
C TYR A 285 -16.34 -32.47 -19.49
N GLY A 286 -17.57 -32.45 -20.02
CA GLY A 286 -17.83 -32.41 -21.44
C GLY A 286 -17.31 -31.10 -22.04
N TRP A 287 -16.11 -31.13 -22.60
CA TRP A 287 -15.61 -30.07 -23.47
C TRP A 287 -15.65 -30.53 -24.92
N LYS A 288 -16.34 -29.74 -25.74
CA LYS A 288 -16.50 -29.93 -27.17
C LYS A 288 -15.15 -30.22 -27.84
N ALA A 289 -15.13 -31.29 -28.64
CA ALA A 289 -14.07 -31.60 -29.60
C ALA A 289 -13.79 -30.37 -30.47
N GLY A 290 -12.61 -29.78 -30.30
CA GLY A 290 -12.17 -28.62 -31.05
C GLY A 290 -10.68 -28.40 -30.81
N HIS A 291 -9.86 -29.15 -31.57
CA HIS A 291 -8.39 -29.11 -31.62
C HIS A 291 -7.64 -29.69 -30.40
N PHE A 292 -7.71 -31.01 -30.24
CA PHE A 292 -6.69 -31.80 -29.56
C PHE A 292 -5.52 -32.06 -30.53
N PHE A 293 -4.35 -31.47 -30.28
CA PHE A 293 -3.07 -32.08 -30.68
C PHE A 293 -2.65 -33.01 -29.53
N GLY A 294 -2.09 -34.18 -29.84
CA GLY A 294 -1.96 -35.32 -28.92
C GLY A 294 -1.38 -34.97 -27.56
N CYS A 295 -1.98 -35.51 -26.48
CA CYS A 295 -1.37 -35.49 -25.16
C CYS A 295 -0.11 -36.35 -25.20
N VAL A 296 1.04 -35.74 -24.96
CA VAL A 296 2.28 -36.46 -24.80
C VAL A 296 2.88 -36.05 -23.46
N ASN A 297 3.04 -37.01 -22.55
CA ASN A 297 3.65 -36.77 -21.23
C ASN A 297 5.17 -36.88 -21.37
N GLN A 298 5.85 -35.76 -21.64
CA GLN A 298 7.21 -35.85 -22.18
C GLN A 298 8.31 -35.20 -21.35
N SER A 299 9.27 -36.05 -20.99
CA SER A 299 10.65 -35.77 -20.58
C SER A 299 10.87 -35.56 -19.09
N VAL A 300 11.49 -36.56 -18.49
CA VAL A 300 12.37 -36.46 -17.32
C VAL A 300 13.78 -36.24 -17.85
N VAL A 301 14.36 -35.06 -17.59
CA VAL A 301 15.79 -34.81 -17.78
C VAL A 301 16.44 -34.85 -16.41
N VAL A 302 17.32 -35.82 -16.22
CA VAL A 302 17.98 -36.10 -14.95
C VAL A 302 19.35 -35.41 -14.90
N GLU A 303 19.71 -34.74 -13.80
CA GLU A 303 21.08 -34.28 -13.56
C GLU A 303 21.54 -34.66 -12.15
N ASN A 304 22.81 -35.05 -12.02
CA ASN A 304 23.48 -35.44 -10.77
C ASN A 304 24.58 -34.42 -10.41
N PRO A 305 24.38 -33.53 -9.43
CA PRO A 305 25.44 -32.67 -8.91
C PRO A 305 26.05 -33.29 -7.63
N LYS A 306 27.28 -33.82 -7.73
CA LYS A 306 28.06 -34.18 -6.54
C LYS A 306 28.50 -32.92 -5.77
N ASN A 307 28.13 -32.87 -4.49
CA ASN A 307 28.69 -32.15 -3.34
C ASN A 307 28.86 -30.61 -3.40
N GLU A 308 27.93 -29.90 -2.77
CA GLU A 308 28.07 -29.01 -1.59
C GLU A 308 26.86 -28.06 -1.56
N VAL A 309 26.40 -27.66 -0.36
CA VAL A 309 25.21 -26.82 -0.15
C VAL A 309 25.48 -25.39 -0.67
N THR A 310 25.38 -25.22 -1.98
CA THR A 310 25.34 -23.94 -2.70
C THR A 310 24.63 -24.20 -4.02
N THR A 311 23.59 -23.39 -4.32
CA THR A 311 22.83 -23.27 -5.59
C THR A 311 23.16 -24.27 -6.71
N PRO A 312 22.18 -25.07 -7.19
CA PRO A 312 22.44 -26.00 -8.28
C PRO A 312 22.62 -25.23 -9.60
N PHE A 313 23.54 -25.68 -10.45
CA PHE A 313 23.83 -25.21 -11.82
C PHE A 313 24.73 -23.96 -11.95
N ALA A 314 26.06 -24.17 -11.96
CA ALA A 314 27.02 -23.20 -12.48
C ALA A 314 27.13 -23.31 -14.01
N VAL A 315 26.46 -22.41 -14.74
CA VAL A 315 26.62 -22.27 -16.19
C VAL A 315 27.94 -21.54 -16.49
N GLY A 316 28.93 -22.27 -17.00
CA GLY A 316 30.21 -21.71 -17.42
C GLY A 316 30.07 -20.82 -18.64
N VAL A 317 30.04 -19.49 -18.42
CA VAL A 317 30.21 -18.51 -19.50
C VAL A 317 31.69 -18.32 -19.75
N GLU A 318 32.21 -19.04 -20.75
CA GLU A 318 33.59 -18.93 -21.18
C GLU A 318 33.85 -17.57 -21.84
N ARG A 319 34.76 -16.80 -21.23
CA ARG A 319 35.16 -15.46 -21.65
C ARG A 319 35.90 -15.50 -22.99
N ARG A 320 35.27 -15.05 -24.07
CA ARG A 320 36.00 -14.60 -25.28
C ARG A 320 36.23 -13.09 -25.23
N ARG A 321 37.40 -12.69 -24.72
CA ARG A 321 38.02 -11.39 -24.96
C ARG A 321 38.77 -11.44 -26.30
N ARG A 322 38.34 -10.69 -27.34
CA ARG A 322 39.26 -10.10 -28.34
C ARG A 322 38.74 -8.77 -28.93
N ARG A 323 39.54 -7.73 -28.63
CA ARG A 323 39.86 -6.47 -29.36
C ARG A 323 39.01 -6.06 -30.56
N ARG A 324 38.58 -4.79 -30.55
CA ARG A 324 39.02 -3.78 -31.56
C ARG A 324 38.96 -2.35 -31.01
N GLN A 325 40.05 -1.64 -31.29
CA GLN A 325 40.45 -0.31 -30.83
C GLN A 325 40.22 0.71 -31.96
N ARG A 326 40.11 2.00 -31.59
CA ARG A 326 40.22 3.23 -32.43
C ARG A 326 39.00 3.53 -33.32
N ARG A 327 38.42 4.74 -33.29
CA ARG A 327 39.05 6.06 -33.48
C ARG A 327 38.32 7.18 -32.72
N ARG A 328 39.06 7.93 -31.92
CA ARG A 328 38.79 9.33 -31.53
C ARG A 328 39.41 10.25 -32.59
N ARG A 329 38.67 11.27 -33.03
CA ARG A 329 39.07 12.54 -33.69
C ARG A 329 37.81 13.43 -33.62
N ARG A 330 37.79 14.73 -33.31
CA ARG A 330 38.77 15.81 -33.05
C ARG A 330 37.98 16.94 -32.39
N SER A 331 38.58 17.64 -31.43
CA SER A 331 38.22 19.01 -31.04
C SER A 331 39.39 19.92 -31.44
N PRO A 332 39.16 21.18 -31.85
CA PRO A 332 40.19 22.22 -31.81
C PRO A 332 39.67 23.51 -31.12
N PRO A 333 40.53 24.49 -30.82
CA PRO A 333 41.53 24.47 -29.76
C PRO A 333 41.32 25.63 -28.75
N GLU A 334 42.03 25.53 -27.63
CA GLU A 334 42.22 26.59 -26.63
C GLU A 334 43.20 27.64 -27.17
N GLU A 335 42.93 28.91 -26.89
CA GLU A 335 43.90 30.00 -26.92
C GLU A 335 44.19 30.39 -25.46
N GLU A 336 45.49 30.40 -25.14
CA GLU A 336 46.09 30.85 -23.88
C GLU A 336 46.00 32.38 -23.78
N GLU A 337 45.83 32.92 -22.58
CA GLU A 337 46.61 34.09 -22.13
C GLU A 337 46.47 34.31 -20.60
N GLU A 338 47.65 34.26 -19.98
CA GLU A 338 48.19 35.04 -18.86
C GLU A 338 47.77 34.85 -17.39
N GLU A 339 48.83 34.59 -16.62
CA GLU A 339 48.95 34.58 -15.18
C GLU A 339 48.68 35.95 -14.54
N GLY A 340 48.11 35.95 -13.33
CA GLY A 340 48.11 37.13 -12.48
C GLY A 340 47.45 36.91 -11.12
N GLY A 341 48.28 36.84 -10.07
CA GLY A 341 47.94 37.44 -8.78
C GLY A 341 47.31 36.51 -7.73
N GLU A 342 48.14 36.20 -6.73
CA GLU A 342 47.75 35.66 -5.43
C GLU A 342 46.64 36.49 -4.76
N GLY A 343 45.71 35.79 -4.12
CA GLY A 343 44.68 36.36 -3.28
C GLY A 343 44.04 35.26 -2.45
N GLU A 344 44.53 35.10 -1.22
CA GLU A 344 43.91 34.28 -0.17
C GLU A 344 42.48 34.75 0.09
N GLY A 345 41.53 34.17 -0.65
CA GLY A 345 40.09 34.39 -0.48
C GLY A 345 39.45 33.15 0.09
N MET A 346 39.27 33.12 1.40
CA MET A 346 38.44 32.17 2.15
C MET A 346 37.11 31.94 1.40
N LYS A 347 36.98 30.81 0.68
CA LYS A 347 35.73 30.42 0.02
C LYS A 347 34.72 30.02 1.08
N ASN A 348 33.96 31.00 1.57
CA ASN A 348 32.68 30.79 2.23
C ASN A 348 31.71 30.18 1.19
N ALA A 349 31.74 28.86 1.03
CA ALA A 349 30.69 28.13 0.35
C ALA A 349 29.39 28.34 1.13
N ARG A 350 28.53 29.26 0.67
CA ARG A 350 27.19 29.45 1.23
C ARG A 350 26.48 28.10 1.17
N LYS A 351 26.31 27.46 2.32
CA LYS A 351 25.65 26.16 2.43
C LYS A 351 24.23 26.31 1.90
N ARG A 352 23.95 25.65 0.77
CA ARG A 352 22.67 25.75 0.07
C ARG A 352 21.60 25.04 0.89
N GLY A 353 20.41 25.65 1.02
CA GLY A 353 19.28 25.05 1.73
C GLY A 353 18.88 23.70 1.15
N ARG A 354 18.29 22.83 1.98
CA ARG A 354 17.90 21.46 1.60
C ARG A 354 16.53 21.46 0.97
N SER A 355 16.35 20.69 -0.11
CA SER A 355 15.02 20.51 -0.72
C SER A 355 14.09 19.78 0.25
N VAL A 356 12.78 19.97 0.08
CA VAL A 356 11.76 19.33 0.91
C VAL A 356 10.68 18.73 0.03
N VAL A 357 10.35 17.47 0.28
CA VAL A 357 9.20 16.78 -0.28
C VAL A 357 8.25 16.41 0.86
N MET A 358 7.06 17.02 0.87
CA MET A 358 6.02 16.76 1.85
C MET A 358 4.88 15.97 1.21
N ILE A 359 4.69 14.73 1.65
CA ILE A 359 3.67 13.80 1.19
C ILE A 359 2.60 13.68 2.29
N VAL A 360 1.34 13.94 1.93
CA VAL A 360 0.21 13.93 2.86
C VAL A 360 -0.87 12.99 2.36
N ALA A 361 -1.06 11.86 3.02
CA ALA A 361 -2.15 10.93 2.75
C ALA A 361 -3.47 11.42 3.37
N ASP A 362 -4.58 11.17 2.68
CA ASP A 362 -5.93 11.58 3.08
C ASP A 362 -6.65 10.42 3.76
N ASP A 363 -7.15 10.63 4.98
CA ASP A 363 -7.85 9.62 5.78
C ASP A 363 -6.98 8.39 6.16
N LEU A 364 -5.65 8.54 6.22
CA LEU A 364 -4.76 7.47 6.68
C LEU A 364 -4.71 7.41 8.22
N SER A 365 -5.31 6.38 8.81
CA SER A 365 -5.25 6.10 10.24
C SER A 365 -3.92 5.46 10.64
N ARG A 366 -3.55 5.60 11.91
CA ARG A 366 -2.35 4.97 12.46
C ARG A 366 -2.47 3.46 12.47
N GLU A 367 -3.64 2.97 12.85
CA GLU A 367 -4.01 1.56 12.88
C GLU A 367 -3.94 1.00 11.46
N GLY A 368 -4.44 1.75 10.47
CA GLY A 368 -4.31 1.46 9.06
C GLY A 368 -2.88 1.27 8.61
N LEU A 369 -2.01 2.24 8.90
CA LEU A 369 -0.59 2.17 8.56
C LEU A 369 0.11 1.02 9.28
N ALA A 370 -0.17 0.80 10.56
CA ALA A 370 0.45 -0.25 11.37
C ALA A 370 0.00 -1.66 10.95
N THR A 371 -1.18 -1.78 10.35
CA THR A 371 -1.77 -3.05 9.91
C THR A 371 -1.43 -3.38 8.46
N ALA A 372 -1.31 -2.37 7.60
CA ALA A 372 -1.01 -2.55 6.19
C ALA A 372 0.47 -2.90 5.97
N LEU A 373 0.74 -3.63 4.89
CA LEU A 373 2.11 -3.88 4.45
C LEU A 373 2.63 -2.64 3.74
N THR A 374 3.55 -1.92 4.40
CA THR A 374 4.04 -0.60 3.96
C THR A 374 5.57 -0.53 3.90
N PRO A 375 6.23 -1.46 3.16
CA PRO A 375 7.68 -1.57 3.16
C PRO A 375 8.43 -0.31 2.72
N ARG A 376 7.83 0.55 1.88
CA ARG A 376 8.49 1.78 1.41
C ARG A 376 8.44 2.87 2.48
N ILE A 377 7.33 2.99 3.19
CA ILE A 377 7.17 3.89 4.34
C ILE A 377 8.02 3.38 5.53
N ASP A 378 8.12 2.06 5.73
CA ASP A 378 9.01 1.46 6.73
C ASP A 378 10.48 1.77 6.44
N GLU A 379 10.92 1.65 5.17
CA GLU A 379 12.27 2.04 4.75
C GLU A 379 12.51 3.54 4.99
N LEU A 380 11.52 4.38 4.68
CA LEU A 380 11.57 5.82 4.94
C LEU A 380 11.73 6.11 6.44
N ALA A 381 10.97 5.41 7.28
CA ALA A 381 11.06 5.51 8.74
C ALA A 381 12.42 5.07 9.27
N ALA A 382 13.00 4.00 8.70
CA ALA A 382 14.33 3.52 9.07
C ALA A 382 15.46 4.53 8.74
N LYS A 383 15.25 5.39 7.73
CA LYS A 383 16.17 6.47 7.34
C LYS A 383 15.83 7.83 7.98
N GLY A 384 14.99 7.82 9.01
CA GLY A 384 14.48 9.04 9.63
C GLY A 384 14.02 8.86 11.07
N VAL A 385 13.11 9.72 11.47
CA VAL A 385 12.46 9.72 12.80
C VAL A 385 10.98 9.52 12.59
N ALA A 386 10.46 8.41 13.13
CA ALA A 386 9.05 8.13 13.21
C ALA A 386 8.48 8.65 14.55
N LEU A 387 7.37 9.39 14.47
CA LEU A 387 6.70 10.00 15.61
C LEU A 387 5.32 9.38 15.78
N SER A 388 5.05 8.88 16.99
CA SER A 388 3.83 8.13 17.30
C SER A 388 2.87 8.89 18.22
N ASN A 389 3.09 10.19 18.47
CA ASN A 389 2.27 10.99 19.38
C ASN A 389 1.89 12.33 18.76
N VAL A 390 1.37 12.26 17.52
CA VAL A 390 0.99 13.42 16.72
C VAL A 390 -0.53 13.46 16.57
N ARG A 391 -1.13 14.61 16.87
CA ARG A 391 -2.59 14.82 16.79
C ARG A 391 -2.94 16.04 15.97
N ILE A 392 -4.11 16.00 15.35
CA ILE A 392 -4.70 17.21 14.78
C ILE A 392 -5.41 18.00 15.86
N LEU A 393 -5.43 19.32 15.72
CA LEU A 393 -6.24 20.17 16.60
C LEU A 393 -7.75 19.90 16.42
N GLY A 394 -8.13 19.33 15.28
CA GLY A 394 -9.51 19.09 14.87
C GLY A 394 -9.98 20.07 13.81
N SER A 395 -11.28 20.38 13.78
CA SER A 395 -11.91 21.10 12.67
C SER A 395 -13.18 21.81 13.15
N ASP A 396 -13.62 22.88 12.48
CA ASP A 396 -14.93 23.53 12.69
C ASP A 396 -16.02 23.06 11.72
N ARG A 397 -15.67 22.16 10.79
CA ARG A 397 -16.54 21.71 9.69
C ARG A 397 -16.41 20.21 9.43
N LEU A 398 -17.40 19.64 8.74
CA LEU A 398 -17.46 18.21 8.41
C LEU A 398 -16.28 17.72 7.55
N GLY A 399 -15.81 18.56 6.62
CA GLY A 399 -14.62 18.30 5.82
C GLY A 399 -13.33 18.57 6.61
N VAL A 400 -13.02 17.69 7.57
CA VAL A 400 -11.88 17.81 8.52
C VAL A 400 -10.54 18.03 7.81
N CYS A 401 -10.34 17.38 6.66
CA CYS A 401 -9.15 17.51 5.83
C CYS A 401 -8.82 18.95 5.43
N ALA A 402 -9.82 19.80 5.12
CA ALA A 402 -9.55 21.17 4.68
C ALA A 402 -8.95 22.05 5.80
N PRO A 403 -9.55 22.16 7.01
CA PRO A 403 -8.91 22.84 8.12
C PRO A 403 -7.58 22.20 8.53
N SER A 404 -7.50 20.87 8.57
CA SER A 404 -6.27 20.20 8.98
C SER A 404 -5.10 20.53 8.06
N ARG A 405 -5.27 20.43 6.74
CA ARG A 405 -4.25 20.82 5.74
C ARG A 405 -3.88 22.30 5.85
N ALA A 406 -4.85 23.19 6.09
CA ALA A 406 -4.57 24.61 6.30
C ALA A 406 -3.71 24.82 7.57
N THR A 407 -3.98 24.11 8.66
CA THR A 407 -3.16 24.19 9.89
C THR A 407 -1.76 23.62 9.68
N LEU A 408 -1.65 22.48 9.00
CA LEU A 408 -0.40 21.82 8.64
C LEU A 408 0.49 22.77 7.82
N LEU A 409 -0.07 23.44 6.81
CA LEU A 409 0.70 24.28 5.90
C LEU A 409 1.05 25.65 6.46
N THR A 410 0.33 26.16 7.46
CA THR A 410 0.55 27.51 8.01
C THR A 410 1.23 27.52 9.38
N GLY A 411 1.19 26.39 10.07
CA GLY A 411 1.65 26.24 11.45
C GLY A 411 0.77 26.89 12.49
N GLN A 412 -0.48 27.18 12.14
CA GLN A 412 -1.41 27.89 13.02
C GLN A 412 -2.75 27.14 13.13
N PRO A 413 -3.43 27.25 14.28
CA PRO A 413 -4.77 26.73 14.47
C PRO A 413 -5.80 27.19 13.43
N TRP A 414 -6.75 26.31 13.10
CA TRP A 414 -7.71 26.55 12.02
C TRP A 414 -8.57 27.81 12.22
N PHE A 415 -8.83 28.23 13.46
CA PHE A 415 -9.58 29.45 13.77
C PHE A 415 -8.81 30.75 13.51
N LYS A 416 -7.49 30.69 13.23
CA LYS A 416 -6.70 31.85 12.80
C LYS A 416 -6.54 31.90 11.28
N VAL A 417 -6.43 30.74 10.65
CA VAL A 417 -5.98 30.63 9.25
C VAL A 417 -7.05 30.22 8.26
N THR A 418 -8.22 29.78 8.70
CA THR A 418 -9.30 29.42 7.79
C THR A 418 -10.38 30.51 7.73
N SER A 419 -10.89 30.76 6.53
CA SER A 419 -12.10 31.57 6.31
C SER A 419 -12.94 30.96 5.19
N GLY A 420 -14.19 31.42 5.06
CA GLY A 420 -15.14 30.92 4.07
C GLY A 420 -16.47 30.52 4.69
N THR A 421 -17.47 30.27 3.83
CA THR A 421 -18.78 29.75 4.22
C THR A 421 -18.86 28.27 3.84
N ARG A 422 -19.83 27.53 4.40
CA ARG A 422 -20.08 26.11 4.04
C ARG A 422 -20.27 25.86 2.55
N ARG A 423 -20.66 26.89 1.78
CA ARG A 423 -20.93 26.80 0.33
C ARG A 423 -19.72 27.12 -0.55
N ARG A 424 -18.59 27.58 0.01
CA ARG A 424 -17.37 27.93 -0.74
C ARG A 424 -16.17 27.13 -0.21
N LEU A 425 -15.18 26.91 -1.07
CA LEU A 425 -13.91 26.31 -0.65
C LEU A 425 -13.30 27.13 0.49
N LEU A 426 -12.62 26.42 1.41
CA LEU A 426 -11.87 27.03 2.49
C LEU A 426 -10.78 27.93 1.90
N ARG A 427 -10.69 29.17 2.39
CA ARG A 427 -9.58 30.06 2.08
C ARG A 427 -8.54 30.01 3.19
N ILE A 428 -7.27 29.84 2.81
CA ILE A 428 -6.13 29.95 3.71
C ILE A 428 -5.77 31.44 3.81
N THR A 429 -5.70 31.96 5.02
CA THR A 429 -5.57 33.41 5.28
C THR A 429 -4.24 33.80 5.94
N GLY A 430 -3.38 32.83 6.22
CA GLY A 430 -2.02 33.00 6.72
C GLY A 430 -1.00 32.41 5.73
N PRO A 431 0.27 32.85 5.80
CA PRO A 431 1.30 32.42 4.86
C PRO A 431 1.70 30.96 5.09
N THR A 432 1.69 30.19 4.02
CA THR A 432 2.07 28.76 4.01
C THR A 432 3.58 28.54 4.09
N ILE A 433 4.01 27.30 4.39
CA ILE A 433 5.41 26.86 4.29
C ILE A 433 5.99 27.22 2.92
N ALA A 434 5.24 26.96 1.85
CA ALA A 434 5.65 27.25 0.48
C ALA A 434 5.86 28.76 0.26
N GLU A 435 4.91 29.60 0.69
CA GLU A 435 5.06 31.06 0.62
C GLU A 435 6.29 31.57 1.37
N ARG A 436 6.57 31.00 2.54
CA ARG A 436 7.72 31.37 3.38
C ARG A 436 9.02 30.93 2.73
N LEU A 437 9.14 29.68 2.28
CA LEU A 437 10.36 29.16 1.62
C LEU A 437 10.66 29.89 0.31
N ARG A 438 9.63 30.29 -0.45
CA ARG A 438 9.81 31.04 -1.70
C ARG A 438 10.52 32.39 -1.47
N GLN A 439 10.35 33.01 -0.31
CA GLN A 439 11.07 34.25 0.06
C GLN A 439 12.59 34.05 0.21
N PHE A 440 13.03 32.80 0.36
CA PHE A 440 14.44 32.37 0.47
C PHE A 440 14.93 31.65 -0.80
N GLY A 441 14.26 31.85 -1.94
CA GLY A 441 14.72 31.35 -3.24
C GLY A 441 14.40 29.88 -3.53
N TYR A 442 13.50 29.26 -2.75
CA TYR A 442 13.00 27.92 -3.04
C TYR A 442 12.03 27.95 -4.21
N ARG A 443 12.15 26.96 -5.08
CA ARG A 443 11.11 26.66 -6.07
C ARG A 443 9.95 25.95 -5.39
N THR A 444 8.69 26.29 -5.69
CA THR A 444 7.54 25.66 -4.99
C THR A 444 6.56 24.96 -5.93
N GLY A 445 6.27 23.69 -5.64
CA GLY A 445 5.40 22.82 -6.43
C GLY A 445 4.28 22.20 -5.61
N GLY A 446 3.08 22.09 -6.20
CA GLY A 446 1.93 21.43 -5.58
C GLY A 446 1.31 20.37 -6.49
N VAL A 447 1.00 19.20 -5.92
CA VAL A 447 0.41 18.05 -6.61
C VAL A 447 -0.71 17.44 -5.76
N GLY A 448 -1.76 16.95 -6.42
CA GLY A 448 -2.82 16.18 -5.78
C GLY A 448 -3.79 17.01 -4.96
N LYS A 449 -4.33 16.43 -3.88
CA LYS A 449 -5.39 17.00 -3.05
C LYS A 449 -4.93 18.27 -2.34
N TRP A 450 -5.52 19.39 -2.74
CA TRP A 450 -5.33 20.70 -2.12
C TRP A 450 -6.41 21.01 -1.08
N HIS A 451 -7.68 20.85 -1.46
CA HIS A 451 -8.84 21.04 -0.61
C HIS A 451 -8.99 22.45 0.02
N ALA A 452 -8.48 23.47 -0.65
CA ALA A 452 -8.70 24.89 -0.36
C ALA A 452 -8.92 25.67 -1.68
N ASP A 453 -9.17 26.98 -1.60
CA ASP A 453 -9.40 27.78 -2.80
C ASP A 453 -8.16 27.89 -3.71
N GLU A 454 -8.40 28.14 -5.00
CA GLU A 454 -7.36 28.30 -6.02
C GLU A 454 -6.44 29.49 -5.71
N ALA A 455 -6.99 30.56 -5.12
CA ALA A 455 -6.23 31.74 -4.75
C ALA A 455 -5.13 31.41 -3.73
N SER A 456 -5.45 30.59 -2.71
CA SER A 456 -4.47 30.08 -1.74
C SER A 456 -3.47 29.15 -2.40
N PHE A 457 -3.89 28.32 -3.37
CA PHE A 457 -2.98 27.44 -4.12
C PHE A 457 -1.93 28.27 -4.88
N ARG A 458 -2.37 29.26 -5.66
CA ARG A 458 -1.49 30.14 -6.45
C ARG A 458 -0.62 31.04 -5.57
N ALA A 459 -1.09 31.40 -4.38
CA ALA A 459 -0.25 32.07 -3.39
C ALA A 459 0.88 31.14 -2.93
N SER A 460 0.58 29.85 -2.70
CA SER A 460 1.52 28.85 -2.18
C SER A 460 2.55 28.37 -3.20
N PHE A 461 2.10 27.97 -4.39
CA PHE A 461 2.92 27.23 -5.34
C PHE A 461 3.16 28.00 -6.64
N GLU A 462 4.39 27.92 -7.15
CA GLU A 462 4.74 28.48 -8.46
C GLU A 462 4.22 27.62 -9.61
N VAL A 463 4.20 26.29 -9.40
CA VAL A 463 3.74 25.33 -10.38
C VAL A 463 2.85 24.30 -9.70
N GLY A 464 1.66 24.10 -10.25
CA GLY A 464 0.78 22.97 -9.93
C GLY A 464 0.75 21.97 -11.06
N ARG A 465 0.78 20.68 -10.74
CA ARG A 465 0.58 19.59 -11.72
C ARG A 465 -0.35 18.53 -11.12
N ALA A 466 -1.35 18.10 -11.88
CA ALA A 466 -2.38 17.18 -11.38
C ALA A 466 -2.99 17.64 -10.04
N VAL A 467 -3.40 18.90 -9.96
CA VAL A 467 -3.93 19.48 -8.72
C VAL A 467 -5.43 19.23 -8.61
N LEU A 468 -5.87 18.71 -7.48
CA LEU A 468 -7.27 18.54 -7.13
C LEU A 468 -7.70 19.62 -6.13
N LEU A 469 -8.34 20.68 -6.65
CA LEU A 469 -8.75 21.85 -5.86
C LEU A 469 -9.96 21.57 -4.93
N ARG A 470 -10.90 20.71 -5.34
CA ARG A 470 -12.14 20.40 -4.60
C ARG A 470 -12.09 19.01 -3.97
N ALA A 471 -12.86 18.81 -2.89
CA ALA A 471 -13.10 17.47 -2.34
C ALA A 471 -14.10 16.70 -3.19
N MET A 472 -13.73 15.48 -3.56
CA MET A 472 -14.39 14.19 -3.36
C MET A 472 -13.50 13.14 -4.04
N GLY A 473 -13.34 11.97 -3.41
CA GLY A 473 -12.53 10.87 -3.95
C GLY A 473 -13.00 10.42 -5.34
N LEU A 474 -12.09 9.79 -6.06
CA LEU A 474 -12.31 9.24 -7.38
C LEU A 474 -13.37 8.15 -7.37
N THR A 475 -14.40 8.24 -8.21
CA THR A 475 -15.12 7.03 -8.65
C THR A 475 -14.53 6.56 -9.98
N HIS A 476 -14.16 5.28 -10.06
CA HIS A 476 -13.82 4.60 -11.31
C HIS A 476 -15.06 4.27 -12.15
N ASP A 477 -16.25 4.71 -11.75
CA ASP A 477 -17.48 4.31 -12.41
C ASP A 477 -17.63 4.95 -13.80
N ALA A 478 -17.12 4.23 -14.79
CA ALA A 478 -17.35 4.48 -16.20
C ALA A 478 -18.83 4.33 -16.58
N ALA A 479 -19.70 3.72 -15.75
CA ALA A 479 -21.14 3.61 -16.02
C ALA A 479 -21.87 4.95 -15.78
N ALA A 480 -21.54 5.68 -14.70
CA ALA A 480 -22.07 7.03 -14.44
C ALA A 480 -21.66 8.08 -15.51
N ARG A 481 -20.72 7.73 -16.40
CA ARG A 481 -20.22 8.59 -17.49
C ARG A 481 -20.95 8.45 -18.81
N ARG A 482 -21.77 7.42 -19.03
CA ARG A 482 -22.54 7.33 -20.29
C ARG A 482 -23.53 8.50 -20.45
N GLU A 483 -23.89 9.18 -19.35
CA GLU A 483 -24.87 10.27 -19.37
C GLU A 483 -24.29 11.69 -19.28
N SER A 484 -23.06 11.91 -18.78
CA SER A 484 -22.61 13.28 -18.38
C SER A 484 -21.30 13.83 -18.99
N GLY A 485 -20.49 13.01 -19.67
CA GLY A 485 -19.37 13.50 -20.51
C GLY A 485 -18.22 14.28 -19.85
N ARG A 486 -18.03 14.28 -18.51
CA ARG A 486 -16.95 15.04 -17.82
C ARG A 486 -15.79 14.19 -17.26
N PRO A 487 -14.54 14.72 -17.13
CA PRO A 487 -13.36 14.06 -16.54
C PRO A 487 -13.58 13.43 -15.14
N VAL A 488 -12.98 12.26 -14.86
CA VAL A 488 -13.03 11.53 -13.56
C VAL A 488 -12.20 12.26 -12.51
N LEU A 489 -11.21 13.04 -12.94
CA LEU A 489 -10.49 13.98 -12.11
C LEU A 489 -10.62 15.38 -12.71
N ASP A 490 -11.14 16.33 -11.93
CA ASP A 490 -11.05 17.76 -12.23
C ASP A 490 -9.63 18.24 -11.86
N LEU A 491 -8.63 17.69 -12.57
CA LEU A 491 -7.22 18.04 -12.38
C LEU A 491 -6.89 19.26 -13.20
N VAL A 492 -6.17 20.14 -12.54
CA VAL A 492 -5.70 21.36 -13.16
C VAL A 492 -4.20 21.48 -13.08
N ASP A 493 -3.61 21.94 -14.17
CA ASP A 493 -2.24 22.43 -14.18
C ASP A 493 -2.29 23.95 -13.96
N VAL A 494 -1.50 24.41 -12.98
CA VAL A 494 -1.52 25.80 -12.53
C VAL A 494 -0.15 26.41 -12.77
N HIS A 495 -0.12 27.50 -13.54
CA HIS A 495 1.10 28.23 -13.86
C HIS A 495 1.17 29.57 -13.13
N GLN A 496 2.40 30.02 -12.88
CA GLN A 496 2.73 31.33 -12.29
C GLN A 496 2.14 32.52 -13.04
N ASP A 497 2.06 32.42 -14.38
CA ASP A 497 1.49 33.46 -15.22
C ASP A 497 -0.03 33.52 -15.03
N ARG A 498 -0.50 34.57 -14.34
CA ARG A 498 -1.92 34.83 -14.06
C ARG A 498 -2.76 35.07 -15.32
N THR A 499 -2.13 35.28 -16.48
CA THR A 499 -2.81 35.44 -17.77
C THR A 499 -3.12 34.10 -18.43
N ARG A 500 -2.41 33.03 -18.05
CA ARG A 500 -2.68 31.67 -18.55
C ARG A 500 -3.88 31.08 -17.85
N LYS A 501 -4.84 30.59 -18.64
CA LYS A 501 -5.99 29.85 -18.13
C LYS A 501 -5.53 28.58 -17.43
N VAL A 502 -6.29 28.19 -16.41
CA VAL A 502 -6.20 26.87 -15.79
C VAL A 502 -6.44 25.82 -16.88
N GLU A 503 -5.48 24.93 -17.12
CA GLU A 503 -5.60 23.88 -18.15
C GLU A 503 -6.06 22.56 -17.52
N GLU A 504 -6.99 21.87 -18.17
CA GLU A 504 -7.36 20.50 -17.79
C GLU A 504 -6.17 19.56 -18.01
N SER A 505 -5.74 18.90 -16.95
CA SER A 505 -4.59 17.99 -16.99
C SER A 505 -4.96 16.69 -17.71
N ARG A 506 -4.21 16.32 -18.76
CA ARG A 506 -4.42 15.11 -19.59
C ARG A 506 -3.53 13.93 -19.21
N GLU A 507 -2.91 13.94 -18.03
CA GLU A 507 -1.82 13.03 -17.65
C GLU A 507 -2.18 11.53 -17.62
N CYS A 508 -3.45 11.19 -17.72
CA CYS A 508 -3.86 9.81 -17.79
C CYS A 508 -3.84 9.25 -19.23
N GLU A 509 -2.65 9.00 -19.79
CA GLU A 509 -2.47 8.09 -20.93
C GLU A 509 -2.26 6.65 -20.42
N ASN A 510 -3.34 5.99 -19.97
CA ASN A 510 -3.36 4.61 -19.44
C ASN A 510 -2.68 3.55 -20.34
N ALA A 511 -2.48 3.84 -21.63
CA ALA A 511 -1.94 2.90 -22.60
C ALA A 511 -0.42 2.61 -22.45
N ARG A 512 0.35 3.47 -21.77
CA ARG A 512 1.82 3.28 -21.63
C ARG A 512 2.24 2.45 -20.41
N LEU A 513 1.37 2.30 -19.41
CA LEU A 513 1.66 1.62 -18.14
C LEU A 513 0.90 0.30 -17.96
N GLY A 514 0.03 -0.09 -18.89
CA GLY A 514 -0.68 -1.37 -18.83
C GLY A 514 -1.75 -1.47 -17.73
N LEU A 515 -2.15 -0.34 -17.14
CA LEU A 515 -3.20 -0.28 -16.12
C LEU A 515 -4.58 -0.13 -16.77
N SER A 516 -5.57 -0.88 -16.27
CA SER A 516 -6.94 -0.87 -16.80
C SER A 516 -7.74 0.40 -16.42
N ALA A 517 -7.24 1.24 -15.50
CA ALA A 517 -7.85 2.52 -15.12
C ALA A 517 -6.86 3.52 -14.48
N CYS A 518 -7.19 4.82 -14.53
CA CYS A 518 -6.42 5.91 -13.93
C CYS A 518 -6.54 5.89 -12.40
N ARG A 519 -5.44 5.63 -11.68
CA ARG A 519 -5.39 5.72 -10.21
C ARG A 519 -4.81 7.05 -9.76
N SER A 520 -5.44 7.75 -8.81
CA SER A 520 -4.93 9.07 -8.35
C SER A 520 -3.54 8.99 -7.75
N SER A 521 -3.25 8.00 -6.90
CA SER A 521 -1.94 7.88 -6.24
C SER A 521 -0.81 7.75 -7.26
N HIS A 522 -1.03 6.98 -8.33
CA HIS A 522 -0.08 6.84 -9.44
C HIS A 522 0.09 8.13 -10.24
N VAL A 523 -1.02 8.82 -10.55
CA VAL A 523 -1.00 10.12 -11.25
C VAL A 523 -0.22 11.15 -10.42
N PHE A 524 -0.50 11.25 -9.13
CA PHE A 524 0.16 12.20 -8.24
C PHE A 524 1.63 11.85 -8.00
N ALA A 525 1.99 10.57 -7.91
CA ALA A 525 3.39 10.15 -7.85
C ALA A 525 4.16 10.53 -9.13
N SER A 526 3.57 10.25 -10.30
CA SER A 526 4.17 10.61 -11.60
C SER A 526 4.32 12.13 -11.79
N ALA A 527 3.29 12.89 -11.43
CA ALA A 527 3.29 14.36 -11.48
C ALA A 527 4.34 14.95 -10.53
N SER A 528 4.44 14.41 -9.32
CA SER A 528 5.47 14.78 -8.34
C SER A 528 6.86 14.50 -8.90
N ALA A 529 7.06 13.31 -9.47
CA ALA A 529 8.33 12.94 -10.04
C ALA A 529 8.74 13.84 -11.22
N SER A 530 7.77 14.21 -12.06
CA SER A 530 7.96 15.17 -13.15
C SER A 530 8.37 16.56 -12.64
N LEU A 531 7.75 17.06 -11.57
CA LEU A 531 8.13 18.33 -10.95
C LEU A 531 9.52 18.28 -10.32
N ILE A 532 9.89 17.18 -9.66
CA ILE A 532 11.24 17.00 -9.10
C ILE A 532 12.30 17.10 -10.21
N ARG A 533 12.13 16.37 -11.33
CA ARG A 533 13.05 16.48 -12.48
C ARG A 533 13.12 17.89 -13.06
N ARG A 534 11.98 18.58 -13.13
CA ARG A 534 11.91 19.96 -13.63
C ARG A 534 12.56 20.96 -12.68
N PHE A 535 12.50 20.71 -11.38
CA PHE A 535 13.17 21.53 -10.37
C PHE A 535 14.68 21.36 -10.46
N GLY A 536 15.13 20.12 -10.65
CA GLY A 536 16.54 19.78 -10.77
C GLY A 536 17.33 20.10 -9.50
N SER A 537 18.65 20.03 -9.60
CA SER A 537 19.55 20.22 -8.46
C SER A 537 20.17 21.63 -8.40
N SER A 538 19.71 22.61 -9.20
CA SER A 538 20.32 23.95 -9.30
C SER A 538 19.74 25.01 -8.35
N SER A 539 18.49 24.87 -7.89
CA SER A 539 17.92 25.61 -6.76
C SER A 539 17.17 24.66 -5.81
N PRO A 540 17.15 24.90 -4.48
CA PRO A 540 16.36 24.06 -3.59
C PRO A 540 14.86 24.22 -3.88
N TYR A 541 14.07 23.20 -3.57
CA TYR A 541 12.64 23.21 -3.84
C TYR A 541 11.81 22.71 -2.66
N PHE A 542 10.55 23.13 -2.62
CA PHE A 542 9.50 22.59 -1.75
C PHE A 542 8.40 21.99 -2.62
N LEU A 543 8.19 20.68 -2.51
CA LEU A 543 7.12 19.96 -3.19
C LEU A 543 6.10 19.48 -2.15
N TYR A 544 4.83 19.84 -2.33
CA TYR A 544 3.71 19.29 -1.58
C TYR A 544 2.93 18.32 -2.48
N CYS A 545 2.72 17.09 -2.00
CA CYS A 545 1.92 16.07 -2.66
C CYS A 545 0.80 15.61 -1.72
N GLY A 546 -0.45 15.94 -2.05
CA GLY A 546 -1.63 15.43 -1.35
C GLY A 546 -2.16 14.17 -2.01
N LEU A 547 -1.91 12.99 -1.45
CA LEU A 547 -2.54 11.76 -1.92
C LEU A 547 -4.01 11.74 -1.48
N THR A 548 -4.89 11.18 -2.32
CA THR A 548 -6.31 10.98 -1.96
C THR A 548 -6.56 9.61 -1.35
N ALA A 549 -5.77 8.59 -1.67
CA ALA A 549 -5.89 7.31 -0.97
C ALA A 549 -5.38 7.47 0.48
N PRO A 550 -5.94 6.72 1.45
CA PRO A 550 -7.03 5.74 1.32
C PRO A 550 -8.47 6.29 1.40
N HIS A 551 -8.71 7.61 1.35
CA HIS A 551 -10.06 8.21 1.43
C HIS A 551 -11.07 7.57 0.46
N ASP A 552 -12.32 7.46 0.93
CA ASP A 552 -13.45 6.94 0.16
C ASP A 552 -13.69 7.66 -1.20
N PRO A 553 -14.21 6.95 -2.21
CA PRO A 553 -14.69 5.56 -2.15
C PRO A 553 -13.54 4.53 -2.11
N LEU A 554 -13.69 3.48 -1.29
CA LEU A 554 -12.69 2.41 -1.21
C LEU A 554 -12.74 1.52 -2.46
N GLU A 555 -12.03 1.95 -3.49
CA GLU A 555 -11.91 1.23 -4.76
C GLU A 555 -10.47 0.72 -4.89
N PRO A 556 -10.10 -0.45 -4.36
CA PRO A 556 -8.74 -0.98 -4.53
C PRO A 556 -8.49 -1.45 -5.97
N PRO A 557 -7.23 -1.66 -6.39
CA PRO A 557 -6.93 -2.16 -7.73
C PRO A 557 -7.59 -3.54 -7.99
N PRO A 558 -7.93 -3.88 -9.25
CA PRO A 558 -8.53 -5.18 -9.59
C PRO A 558 -7.66 -6.37 -9.21
N SER A 559 -6.36 -6.12 -8.99
CA SER A 559 -5.36 -7.06 -8.49
C SER A 559 -5.55 -7.42 -7.01
N GLY A 560 -6.79 -7.45 -6.52
CA GLY A 560 -7.19 -8.05 -5.26
C GLY A 560 -7.15 -7.11 -4.08
N VAL A 561 -8.26 -7.14 -3.35
CA VAL A 561 -8.30 -6.76 -1.95
C VAL A 561 -7.45 -7.81 -1.19
N PRO A 562 -6.40 -7.45 -0.42
CA PRO A 562 -5.72 -8.39 0.45
C PRO A 562 -6.79 -9.06 1.33
N PRO A 563 -6.82 -10.39 1.47
CA PRO A 563 -7.65 -11.00 2.48
C PRO A 563 -7.23 -10.41 3.84
N THR A 564 -8.17 -9.89 4.61
CA THR A 564 -7.97 -9.55 6.03
C THR A 564 -7.71 -10.77 6.91
N LEU A 565 -7.63 -11.97 6.33
CA LEU A 565 -7.41 -13.23 7.07
C LEU A 565 -6.14 -13.13 7.91
N GLY A 566 -6.35 -12.96 9.22
CA GLY A 566 -5.29 -12.90 10.22
C GLY A 566 -4.96 -11.50 10.75
N VAL A 567 -5.59 -10.43 10.23
CA VAL A 567 -5.51 -9.11 10.89
C VAL A 567 -6.36 -9.19 12.16
N ALA A 568 -5.70 -9.15 13.31
CA ALA A 568 -6.39 -8.94 14.58
C ALA A 568 -7.04 -7.55 14.54
N LEU A 569 -8.36 -7.51 14.36
CA LEU A 569 -9.10 -6.25 14.44
C LEU A 569 -8.88 -5.62 15.82
N PRO A 570 -8.79 -4.29 15.90
CA PRO A 570 -8.70 -3.60 17.18
C PRO A 570 -9.81 -4.03 18.15
N SER A 571 -9.51 -4.11 19.45
CA SER A 571 -10.47 -4.56 20.48
C SER A 571 -11.68 -3.63 20.63
N ASN A 572 -11.56 -2.39 20.15
CA ASN A 572 -12.63 -1.40 20.10
C ASN A 572 -13.50 -1.49 18.84
N VAL A 573 -13.32 -2.47 17.94
CA VAL A 573 -14.29 -2.72 16.87
C VAL A 573 -15.61 -3.20 17.48
N LYS A 574 -16.72 -2.53 17.17
CA LYS A 574 -18.06 -2.82 17.73
C LYS A 574 -19.15 -2.83 16.66
N SER A 575 -20.20 -3.61 16.88
CA SER A 575 -21.37 -3.65 16.00
C SER A 575 -22.26 -2.40 16.11
N HIS A 576 -22.23 -1.75 17.29
CA HIS A 576 -22.89 -0.48 17.59
C HIS A 576 -21.94 0.38 18.42
N HIS A 577 -22.23 1.68 18.49
CA HIS A 577 -21.47 2.54 19.37
C HIS A 577 -21.65 2.11 20.84
N PRO A 578 -20.56 1.83 21.58
CA PRO A 578 -20.63 1.22 22.91
C PRO A 578 -21.16 2.16 23.99
N PHE A 579 -21.14 3.48 23.72
CA PHE A 579 -21.59 4.50 24.65
C PHE A 579 -22.87 5.17 24.16
N ARG A 580 -23.83 5.36 25.06
CA ARG A 580 -25.04 6.14 24.78
C ARG A 580 -24.65 7.62 24.79
N ILE A 581 -24.44 8.22 23.64
CA ILE A 581 -24.13 9.65 23.51
C ILE A 581 -25.24 10.30 22.68
N PRO A 582 -25.89 11.38 23.16
CA PRO A 582 -26.94 12.04 22.40
C PRO A 582 -26.38 12.46 21.04
N PHE A 583 -27.12 12.18 19.95
CA PHE A 583 -26.74 12.36 18.53
C PHE A 583 -25.84 11.32 17.86
N VAL A 584 -25.26 10.38 18.62
CA VAL A 584 -24.74 9.12 18.04
C VAL A 584 -25.88 8.14 17.81
N GLN A 585 -26.84 8.07 18.76
CA GLN A 585 -27.97 7.13 18.73
C GLN A 585 -28.93 7.30 17.54
N ASN A 586 -29.20 8.53 17.07
CA ASN A 586 -30.18 8.77 16.00
C ASN A 586 -29.79 8.17 14.63
N VAL A 587 -28.57 7.65 14.50
CA VAL A 587 -28.05 7.02 13.28
C VAL A 587 -27.81 5.52 13.48
N VAL A 588 -27.67 5.08 14.74
CA VAL A 588 -27.20 3.74 15.14
C VAL A 588 -28.36 2.82 15.58
N GLU A 589 -29.51 3.37 15.99
CA GLU A 589 -30.63 2.60 16.59
C GLU A 589 -31.84 2.35 15.65
N THR A 590 -31.82 2.81 14.40
CA THR A 590 -32.91 2.53 13.47
C THR A 590 -32.58 1.30 12.60
N ASP A 591 -33.24 0.17 12.85
CA ASP A 591 -33.23 -1.05 12.01
C ASP A 591 -33.73 -0.82 10.56
N SER A 592 -34.21 0.39 10.28
CA SER A 592 -34.60 0.83 8.95
C SER A 592 -33.61 1.88 8.45
N PRO A 593 -33.09 1.77 7.21
CA PRO A 593 -32.40 2.91 6.60
C PRO A 593 -33.35 4.10 6.68
N PRO A 594 -32.90 5.30 7.11
CA PRO A 594 -33.75 6.47 7.02
C PRO A 594 -34.23 6.56 5.56
N GLU A 595 -35.51 6.89 5.32
CA GLU A 595 -36.12 7.05 3.96
C GLU A 595 -35.28 7.90 2.99
N VAL A 596 -34.31 8.63 3.55
CA VAL A 596 -33.18 9.31 2.94
C VAL A 596 -32.32 8.46 1.98
N ALA A 597 -32.39 7.11 2.00
CA ALA A 597 -31.66 6.26 1.05
C ALA A 597 -32.02 6.52 -0.44
N HIS A 598 -33.21 7.08 -0.71
CA HIS A 598 -33.63 7.51 -2.05
C HIS A 598 -33.61 9.02 -2.27
N ALA A 599 -33.26 9.81 -1.26
CA ALA A 599 -33.12 11.25 -1.41
C ALA A 599 -31.78 11.58 -2.11
N PRO A 600 -31.73 12.54 -3.04
CA PRO A 600 -30.47 12.97 -3.63
C PRO A 600 -29.51 13.38 -2.51
N ILE A 601 -28.23 12.99 -2.60
CA ILE A 601 -27.16 13.19 -1.58
C ILE A 601 -27.16 14.61 -0.97
N ARG A 602 -27.61 15.62 -1.73
CA ARG A 602 -27.78 17.01 -1.26
C ARG A 602 -28.89 17.22 -0.23
N ALA A 603 -30.04 16.54 -0.34
CA ALA A 603 -31.13 16.64 0.61
C ALA A 603 -30.77 15.91 1.92
N ALA A 604 -30.13 14.74 1.82
CA ALA A 604 -29.55 14.01 2.95
C ALA A 604 -28.53 14.85 3.73
N ALA A 605 -27.66 15.60 3.04
CA ALA A 605 -26.65 16.45 3.67
C ALA A 605 -27.24 17.59 4.50
N ASP A 606 -28.39 18.17 4.12
CA ASP A 606 -29.04 19.24 4.89
C ASP A 606 -29.74 18.71 6.16
N THR A 607 -30.30 17.49 6.14
CA THR A 607 -30.89 16.85 7.34
C THR A 607 -29.84 16.18 8.23
N ALA A 608 -28.85 15.51 7.63
CA ALA A 608 -27.71 14.90 8.32
C ALA A 608 -26.75 15.92 8.95
N SER A 609 -26.77 17.18 8.49
CA SER A 609 -26.01 18.28 9.10
C SER A 609 -26.37 18.58 10.55
N ARG A 610 -27.45 17.98 11.08
CA ARG A 610 -27.91 18.09 12.47
C ARG A 610 -27.35 17.01 13.41
N TYR A 611 -26.72 15.94 12.91
CA TYR A 611 -26.30 14.81 13.73
C TYR A 611 -24.78 14.59 13.72
N LEU A 612 -24.21 14.50 14.93
CA LEU A 612 -22.79 14.40 15.25
C LEU A 612 -22.07 13.21 14.60
N VAL A 613 -22.80 12.12 14.33
CA VAL A 613 -22.32 10.84 13.78
C VAL A 613 -23.26 10.37 12.66
N GLY A 614 -23.87 11.31 11.93
CA GLY A 614 -24.71 11.06 10.76
C GLY A 614 -24.07 11.46 9.44
N ALA A 615 -22.75 11.66 9.43
CA ALA A 615 -22.04 12.04 8.24
C ALA A 615 -22.12 10.92 7.18
N ARG A 616 -21.90 11.31 5.92
CA ARG A 616 -21.78 10.41 4.74
C ARG A 616 -21.06 9.08 5.05
N ASP A 617 -20.06 9.11 5.92
CA ASP A 617 -19.19 7.98 6.20
C ASP A 617 -19.89 6.88 7.03
N GLU A 618 -20.81 7.23 7.92
CA GLU A 618 -21.49 6.28 8.81
C GLU A 618 -22.58 5.47 8.11
N ILE A 619 -23.09 5.98 6.99
CA ILE A 619 -24.07 5.27 6.14
C ILE A 619 -23.40 4.39 5.08
N LEU A 620 -22.06 4.29 5.07
CA LEU A 620 -21.33 3.45 4.11
C LEU A 620 -21.54 1.95 4.34
N LEU A 621 -21.91 1.56 5.56
CA LEU A 621 -22.36 0.21 5.92
C LEU A 621 -23.68 0.33 6.71
N PRO A 622 -24.48 -0.75 6.82
CA PRO A 622 -25.64 -0.79 7.70
C PRO A 622 -25.24 -0.96 9.18
N PHE A 623 -26.18 -0.69 10.09
CA PHE A 623 -26.14 -1.14 11.49
C PHE A 623 -27.11 -2.34 11.68
N PRO A 624 -26.81 -3.30 12.57
CA PRO A 624 -25.54 -3.51 13.26
C PRO A 624 -24.39 -3.75 12.27
N ARG A 625 -23.17 -3.28 12.60
CA ARG A 625 -21.98 -3.64 11.82
C ARG A 625 -21.75 -5.14 11.96
N THR A 626 -21.70 -5.85 10.83
CA THR A 626 -21.34 -7.27 10.83
C THR A 626 -19.82 -7.43 10.70
N ALA A 627 -19.27 -8.50 11.28
CA ALA A 627 -17.85 -8.81 11.12
C ALA A 627 -17.46 -8.92 9.64
N THR A 628 -18.32 -9.55 8.83
CA THR A 628 -18.14 -9.69 7.37
C THR A 628 -18.03 -8.34 6.66
N ASP A 629 -18.90 -7.38 6.98
CA ASP A 629 -18.89 -6.06 6.34
C ASP A 629 -17.65 -5.26 6.73
N ILE A 630 -17.28 -5.32 8.01
CA ILE A 630 -16.07 -4.69 8.54
C ILE A 630 -14.82 -5.29 7.90
N GLU A 631 -14.70 -6.61 7.85
CA GLU A 631 -13.58 -7.30 7.21
C GLU A 631 -13.50 -6.93 5.73
N ALA A 632 -14.62 -6.95 5.00
CA ALA A 632 -14.64 -6.58 3.58
C ALA A 632 -14.24 -5.12 3.34
N ARG A 633 -14.64 -4.19 4.21
CA ARG A 633 -14.25 -2.78 4.14
C ARG A 633 -12.78 -2.58 4.51
N ALA A 634 -12.35 -3.16 5.62
CA ALA A 634 -10.97 -3.14 6.11
C ALA A 634 -9.98 -3.62 5.06
N ALA A 635 -10.32 -4.72 4.39
CA ALA A 635 -9.54 -5.29 3.30
C ALA A 635 -9.32 -4.26 2.17
N LYS A 636 -10.38 -3.54 1.76
CA LYS A 636 -10.30 -2.50 0.72
C LYS A 636 -9.48 -1.30 1.19
N TYR A 637 -9.62 -0.91 2.45
CA TYR A 637 -8.87 0.17 3.05
C TYR A 637 -7.37 -0.15 3.07
N LEU A 638 -6.99 -1.32 3.57
CA LEU A 638 -5.59 -1.79 3.64
C LEU A 638 -4.95 -1.90 2.26
N ALA A 639 -5.71 -2.35 1.24
CA ALA A 639 -5.26 -2.35 -0.14
C ALA A 639 -4.89 -0.95 -0.65
N LEU A 640 -5.68 0.05 -0.28
CA LEU A 640 -5.41 1.44 -0.64
C LEU A 640 -4.24 2.02 0.16
N VAL A 641 -4.04 1.60 1.41
CA VAL A 641 -2.84 1.96 2.18
C VAL A 641 -1.58 1.38 1.53
N ALA A 642 -1.62 0.15 1.02
CA ALA A 642 -0.51 -0.40 0.23
C ALA A 642 -0.27 0.39 -1.07
N GLU A 643 -1.31 0.89 -1.73
CA GLU A 643 -1.12 1.80 -2.88
C GLU A 643 -0.53 3.16 -2.47
N VAL A 644 -0.84 3.67 -1.27
CA VAL A 644 -0.17 4.84 -0.71
C VAL A 644 1.32 4.56 -0.52
N ASP A 645 1.68 3.38 -0.02
CA ASP A 645 3.08 2.95 0.13
C ASP A 645 3.84 2.96 -1.20
N ASP A 646 3.27 2.36 -2.25
CA ASP A 646 3.87 2.36 -3.59
C ASP A 646 4.07 3.78 -4.13
N ALA A 647 3.07 4.66 -3.95
CA ALA A 647 3.16 6.06 -4.38
C ALA A 647 4.21 6.85 -3.59
N VAL A 648 4.31 6.64 -2.28
CA VAL A 648 5.37 7.22 -1.43
C VAL A 648 6.73 6.75 -1.93
N GLY A 649 6.91 5.44 -2.13
CA GLY A 649 8.14 4.86 -2.64
C GLY A 649 8.59 5.48 -3.96
N ALA A 650 7.68 5.60 -4.93
CA ALA A 650 7.98 6.18 -6.24
C ALA A 650 8.39 7.67 -6.16
N ILE A 651 7.78 8.45 -5.26
CA ILE A 651 8.15 9.85 -5.04
C ILE A 651 9.52 9.95 -4.35
N VAL A 652 9.77 9.10 -3.36
CA VAL A 652 11.02 9.07 -2.60
C VAL A 652 12.20 8.65 -3.48
N ASP A 653 12.03 7.60 -4.30
CA ASP A 653 13.05 7.15 -5.27
C ASP A 653 13.48 8.27 -6.21
N GLU A 654 12.53 9.10 -6.63
CA GLU A 654 12.83 10.26 -7.45
C GLU A 654 13.58 11.34 -6.66
N ALA A 655 13.07 11.68 -5.48
CA ALA A 655 13.60 12.75 -4.64
C ALA A 655 15.03 12.47 -4.16
N TRP A 656 15.38 11.20 -4.00
CA TRP A 656 16.67 10.71 -3.52
C TRP A 656 17.50 10.02 -4.61
N ARG A 657 17.13 10.16 -5.89
CA ARG A 657 17.83 9.50 -7.00
C ARG A 657 19.34 9.77 -6.97
N ASP A 658 19.71 11.02 -6.79
CA ASP A 658 21.09 11.47 -6.92
C ASP A 658 21.81 11.47 -5.56
N ASN A 659 21.14 11.97 -4.51
CA ASN A 659 21.64 12.03 -3.14
C ASN A 659 20.47 12.16 -2.15
N ASP A 660 20.41 11.31 -1.14
CA ASP A 660 19.38 11.34 -0.09
C ASP A 660 19.68 12.39 1.00
N GLU A 661 20.91 12.88 1.09
CA GLU A 661 21.29 13.93 2.06
C GLU A 661 20.79 15.33 1.66
N ASP A 662 20.48 15.59 0.39
CA ASP A 662 20.11 16.93 -0.08
C ASP A 662 18.60 17.23 0.04
N THR A 663 17.78 16.19 0.26
CA THR A 663 16.32 16.31 0.29
C THR A 663 15.73 15.72 1.55
N ILE A 664 15.00 16.55 2.31
CA ILE A 664 14.19 16.13 3.44
C ILE A 664 12.86 15.59 2.92
N VAL A 665 12.47 14.41 3.37
CA VAL A 665 11.16 13.82 3.07
C VAL A 665 10.31 13.84 4.33
N VAL A 666 9.09 14.36 4.20
CA VAL A 666 8.08 14.38 5.26
C VAL A 666 6.88 13.59 4.80
N PHE A 667 6.50 12.53 5.51
CA PHE A 667 5.30 11.75 5.27
C PHE A 667 4.36 11.81 6.47
N THR A 668 3.09 12.14 6.24
CA THR A 668 2.06 12.24 7.29
C THR A 668 0.67 11.97 6.72
N ALA A 669 -0.33 11.83 7.60
CA ALA A 669 -1.74 11.98 7.24
C ALA A 669 -2.26 13.37 7.58
N ASP A 670 -3.33 13.83 6.92
CA ASP A 670 -4.04 15.04 7.34
C ASP A 670 -4.97 14.81 8.52
N HIS A 671 -5.50 13.60 8.70
CA HIS A 671 -6.19 13.11 9.90
C HIS A 671 -6.37 11.58 9.79
N GLY A 672 -6.77 10.93 10.89
CA GLY A 672 -7.13 9.52 10.88
C GLY A 672 -8.59 9.27 10.46
N ILE A 673 -9.04 8.03 10.57
CA ILE A 673 -10.41 7.58 10.31
C ILE A 673 -10.69 6.28 11.09
N ALA A 674 -11.95 6.03 11.47
CA ALA A 674 -12.37 4.71 11.95
C ALA A 674 -12.42 3.71 10.78
N ALA A 675 -11.26 3.17 10.38
CA ALA A 675 -11.15 2.34 9.19
C ALA A 675 -11.76 0.94 9.38
N PHE A 676 -11.85 0.47 10.61
CA PHE A 676 -12.15 -0.91 10.99
C PHE A 676 -13.45 -1.06 11.78
N GLY A 677 -14.27 -0.01 11.94
CA GLY A 677 -15.47 -0.08 12.79
C GLY A 677 -15.19 0.19 14.26
N GLU A 678 -14.09 0.88 14.57
CA GLU A 678 -13.72 1.31 15.92
C GLU A 678 -14.87 2.10 16.54
N HIS A 679 -15.26 1.73 17.77
CA HIS A 679 -16.43 2.24 18.47
C HIS A 679 -17.73 2.16 17.65
N GLY A 680 -17.83 1.26 16.67
CA GLY A 680 -18.97 1.16 15.74
C GLY A 680 -19.03 2.26 14.68
N LEU A 681 -18.00 3.10 14.59
CA LEU A 681 -17.89 4.24 13.68
C LEU A 681 -17.13 3.88 12.41
N LEU A 682 -17.35 4.65 11.34
CA LEU A 682 -16.58 4.58 10.09
C LEU A 682 -15.95 5.92 9.68
N GLY A 683 -16.38 7.02 10.30
CA GLY A 683 -16.01 8.37 9.93
C GLY A 683 -14.81 8.95 10.70
N LYS A 684 -14.65 10.26 10.48
CA LYS A 684 -13.54 11.10 11.02
C LYS A 684 -14.03 12.25 11.90
N GLN A 685 -15.33 12.44 12.03
CA GLN A 685 -15.95 13.56 12.72
C GLN A 685 -16.08 13.27 14.25
N ASN A 686 -15.02 12.74 14.86
CA ASN A 686 -14.96 12.41 16.28
C ASN A 686 -13.55 12.73 16.85
N LEU A 687 -13.42 12.64 18.18
CA LEU A 687 -12.17 12.94 18.90
C LEU A 687 -11.42 11.70 19.41
N TYR A 688 -11.86 10.50 19.05
CA TYR A 688 -11.14 9.27 19.37
C TYR A 688 -9.78 9.23 18.65
N GLU A 689 -8.84 8.46 19.18
CA GLU A 689 -7.46 8.39 18.69
C GLU A 689 -7.39 7.97 17.22
N HIS A 690 -8.22 6.99 16.79
CA HIS A 690 -8.26 6.51 15.41
C HIS A 690 -8.57 7.62 14.38
N SER A 691 -9.26 8.71 14.79
CA SER A 691 -9.57 9.85 13.93
C SER A 691 -8.67 11.07 14.18
N ASN A 692 -8.24 11.28 15.42
CA ASN A 692 -7.51 12.49 15.80
C ASN A 692 -5.99 12.34 15.71
N ALA A 693 -5.45 11.13 15.89
CA ALA A 693 -4.02 10.86 15.78
C ALA A 693 -3.60 10.54 14.35
N VAL A 694 -2.38 10.91 13.97
CA VAL A 694 -1.82 10.70 12.63
C VAL A 694 -0.41 10.11 12.70
N PRO A 695 -0.01 9.30 11.71
CA PRO A 695 1.40 8.92 11.55
C PRO A 695 2.22 10.12 11.06
N LEU A 696 3.48 10.21 11.49
CA LEU A 696 4.46 11.18 10.98
C LEU A 696 5.85 10.55 10.89
N VAL A 697 6.44 10.65 9.71
CA VAL A 697 7.83 10.28 9.43
C VAL A 697 8.54 11.48 8.81
N VAL A 698 9.73 11.81 9.32
CA VAL A 698 10.63 12.78 8.70
C VAL A 698 11.98 12.12 8.47
N ALA A 699 12.38 12.00 7.22
CA ALA A 699 13.59 11.30 6.79
C ALA A 699 14.57 12.23 6.06
N GLY A 700 15.83 11.80 6.00
CA GLY A 700 16.96 12.67 5.65
C GLY A 700 17.51 13.43 6.86
N ALA A 701 17.28 12.94 8.07
CA ALA A 701 17.66 13.56 9.33
C ALA A 701 17.89 12.45 10.37
N GLY A 702 18.75 12.68 11.39
CA GLY A 702 19.31 11.60 12.25
C GLY A 702 18.25 10.65 12.83
N ALA A 703 18.60 9.38 13.00
CA ALA A 703 17.64 8.32 13.34
C ALA A 703 17.35 8.21 14.85
N ALA A 704 16.08 8.35 15.25
CA ALA A 704 15.55 7.94 16.56
C ALA A 704 14.00 7.94 16.55
N ALA A 705 13.35 6.99 17.22
CA ALA A 705 11.92 7.12 17.50
C ALA A 705 11.70 8.08 18.68
N SER A 706 10.65 8.91 18.63
CA SER A 706 10.30 9.84 19.72
C SER A 706 8.81 9.82 20.03
N ARG A 707 8.48 9.99 21.32
CA ARG A 707 7.11 10.03 21.85
C ARG A 707 6.66 11.43 22.26
N VAL A 708 7.43 12.45 21.89
CA VAL A 708 7.11 13.86 22.20
C VAL A 708 5.72 14.20 21.65
N PRO A 709 4.83 14.79 22.48
CA PRO A 709 3.48 15.13 22.05
C PRO A 709 3.46 16.37 21.16
N LEU A 710 2.95 16.20 19.95
CA LEU A 710 2.96 17.22 18.91
C LEU A 710 1.57 17.42 18.32
N TYR A 711 1.26 18.67 17.98
CA TYR A 711 0.21 18.93 17.03
C TYR A 711 0.76 18.83 15.60
N LEU A 712 -0.08 18.41 14.65
CA LEU A 712 0.31 18.36 13.25
C LEU A 712 0.77 19.73 12.70
N HIS A 713 0.23 20.84 13.21
CA HIS A 713 0.66 22.19 12.82
C HIS A 713 2.05 22.58 13.34
N ASP A 714 2.63 21.84 14.29
CA ASP A 714 4.03 22.05 14.69
C ASP A 714 5.02 21.71 13.56
N LEU A 715 4.57 20.99 12.52
CA LEU A 715 5.40 20.59 11.40
C LEU A 715 5.83 21.78 10.52
N ALA A 716 5.03 22.84 10.44
CA ALA A 716 5.37 24.01 9.63
C ALA A 716 6.64 24.75 10.11
N PRO A 717 6.76 25.19 11.38
CA PRO A 717 8.01 25.76 11.88
C PRO A 717 9.18 24.78 11.73
N THR A 718 8.95 23.51 12.03
CA THR A 718 9.96 22.45 11.95
C THR A 718 10.53 22.28 10.55
N VAL A 719 9.67 22.19 9.53
CA VAL A 719 10.09 22.07 8.12
C VAL A 719 10.87 23.30 7.66
N LEU A 720 10.43 24.50 8.07
CA LEU A 720 11.16 25.73 7.75
C LEU A 720 12.58 25.69 8.34
N THR A 721 12.72 25.30 9.61
CA THR A 721 14.03 25.16 10.26
C THR A 721 14.89 24.07 9.63
N LEU A 722 14.31 22.93 9.25
CA LEU A 722 15.06 21.84 8.60
C LEU A 722 15.55 22.23 7.20
N ALA A 723 14.72 22.91 6.42
CA ALA A 723 15.05 23.35 5.06
C ALA A 723 16.14 24.45 5.07
N LEU A 724 15.95 25.48 5.90
CA LEU A 724 16.82 26.66 5.93
C LEU A 724 18.07 26.48 6.82
N GLY A 725 18.06 25.54 7.76
CA GLY A 725 19.12 25.40 8.77
C GLY A 725 19.13 26.54 9.79
N THR A 726 20.18 26.62 10.63
CA THR A 726 20.34 27.66 11.67
C THR A 726 21.05 28.93 11.20
N ALA A 727 21.43 29.02 9.93
CA ALA A 727 22.23 30.11 9.40
C ALA A 727 21.45 30.94 8.39
N SER A 728 21.53 32.26 8.57
CA SER A 728 21.02 33.31 7.71
C SER A 728 21.29 33.02 6.23
N HIS A 729 20.22 32.77 5.47
CA HIS A 729 20.28 32.58 4.03
C HIS A 729 20.28 33.95 3.34
N GLY A 730 21.47 34.44 2.97
CA GLY A 730 21.64 35.63 2.13
C GLY A 730 21.05 36.91 2.72
N ASN A 731 21.71 37.49 3.74
CA ASN A 731 21.36 38.77 4.38
C ASN A 731 19.90 38.93 4.86
N ARG A 732 19.11 37.84 4.91
CA ARG A 732 17.74 37.83 5.42
C ARG A 732 17.67 36.91 6.64
N GLU A 733 17.14 37.43 7.74
CA GLU A 733 16.81 36.63 8.92
C GLU A 733 15.77 35.56 8.56
N ALA A 734 15.88 34.39 9.16
CA ALA A 734 14.88 33.33 9.03
C ALA A 734 13.51 33.87 9.45
N PRO A 735 12.41 33.46 8.78
CA PRO A 735 11.10 34.00 9.12
C PRO A 735 10.76 33.56 10.55
N PRO A 736 10.14 34.44 11.37
CA PRO A 736 9.73 34.03 12.71
C PRO A 736 8.81 32.80 12.58
N PRO A 737 9.05 31.74 13.38
CA PRO A 737 8.21 30.56 13.37
C PRO A 737 6.75 30.98 13.64
N PRO A 738 5.75 30.29 13.06
CA PRO A 738 4.35 30.53 13.39
C PRO A 738 4.15 30.55 14.91
N GLU A 739 3.55 31.61 15.44
CA GLU A 739 3.50 31.90 16.89
C GLU A 739 2.90 30.78 17.76
N ASP A 740 2.05 29.93 17.18
CA ASP A 740 1.36 28.85 17.91
C ASP A 740 2.03 27.47 17.73
N GLY A 741 2.78 27.28 16.64
CA GLY A 741 3.48 26.04 16.34
C GLY A 741 4.82 25.99 17.06
N ARG A 742 5.19 24.82 17.58
CA ARG A 742 6.48 24.62 18.25
C ARG A 742 7.46 23.95 17.30
N ASP A 743 8.65 24.53 17.15
CA ASP A 743 9.73 23.94 16.36
C ASP A 743 10.36 22.75 17.10
N PHE A 744 10.36 21.58 16.49
CA PHE A 744 11.01 20.36 17.00
C PHE A 744 12.12 19.86 16.05
N ALA A 745 12.68 20.72 15.21
CA ALA A 745 13.77 20.40 14.29
C ALA A 745 15.00 19.79 14.98
N SER A 746 15.21 20.07 16.27
CA SER A 746 16.31 19.47 17.04
C SER A 746 16.18 17.95 17.17
N LEU A 747 14.97 17.38 17.18
CA LEU A 747 14.75 15.92 17.21
C LEU A 747 15.32 15.19 16.00
N PHE A 748 15.56 15.92 14.90
CA PHE A 748 15.98 15.38 13.62
C PHE A 748 17.46 15.61 13.34
N ARG A 749 18.23 16.19 14.28
CA ARG A 749 19.66 16.41 14.09
C ARG A 749 20.45 15.20 14.59
N ALA A 750 21.39 14.73 13.78
CA ALA A 750 22.34 13.71 14.22
C ALA A 750 23.07 14.22 15.47
N LYS A 751 22.94 13.50 16.61
CA LYS A 751 23.51 13.80 17.93
C LYS A 751 22.72 14.71 18.89
N ALA A 752 21.44 15.00 18.65
CA ALA A 752 20.65 15.72 19.66
C ALA A 752 20.33 14.80 20.87
N PRO A 753 20.65 15.22 22.10
CA PRO A 753 20.12 14.58 23.32
C PRO A 753 18.58 14.53 23.29
N ALA A 754 17.96 13.50 23.87
CA ALA A 754 16.50 13.34 23.92
C ALA A 754 15.79 14.51 24.64
N ASP A 755 16.54 15.29 25.40
CA ASP A 755 16.22 16.47 26.19
C ASP A 755 16.52 17.80 25.48
N ALA A 756 17.00 17.80 24.24
CA ALA A 756 17.40 19.00 23.48
C ALA A 756 16.24 19.77 22.80
N LEU A 757 15.05 19.77 23.39
CA LEU A 757 13.97 20.65 22.93
C LEU A 757 14.21 22.06 23.52
N PRO A 758 14.09 23.13 22.72
CA PRO A 758 14.23 24.50 23.22
C PRO A 758 13.07 24.95 24.13
N TRP A 759 12.11 24.05 24.39
CA TRP A 759 10.90 24.29 25.17
C TRP A 759 10.46 23.00 25.87
N ARG A 760 9.71 23.14 26.98
CA ARG A 760 9.13 22.02 27.69
C ARG A 760 7.99 21.35 26.90
N PRO A 761 8.00 20.01 26.71
CA PRO A 761 6.91 19.26 26.10
C PRO A 761 5.52 19.70 26.57
N ARG A 762 4.51 19.61 25.70
CA ARG A 762 3.14 19.93 26.11
C ARG A 762 2.69 18.93 27.16
N GLU A 763 2.29 19.42 28.33
CA GLU A 763 1.65 18.59 29.36
C GLU A 763 0.18 18.34 29.03
N ARG A 764 -0.48 19.29 28.35
CA ARG A 764 -1.89 19.19 27.95
C ARG A 764 -2.09 19.60 26.50
N MET A 765 -2.99 18.90 25.83
CA MET A 765 -3.42 19.18 24.46
C MET A 765 -4.93 19.32 24.42
N PHE A 766 -5.40 20.40 23.83
CA PHE A 766 -6.79 20.61 23.48
C PHE A 766 -7.08 20.08 22.07
N VAL A 767 -8.23 19.45 21.87
CA VAL A 767 -8.73 19.02 20.57
C VAL A 767 -10.20 19.41 20.46
N ALA A 768 -10.66 19.77 19.25
CA ALA A 768 -12.03 20.19 19.06
C ALA A 768 -12.56 19.75 17.70
N MET A 769 -13.70 19.09 17.70
CA MET A 769 -14.38 18.68 16.48
C MET A 769 -15.72 19.41 16.38
N ILE A 770 -15.85 20.18 15.31
CA ILE A 770 -17.00 20.99 14.94
C ILE A 770 -17.37 21.88 16.16
N ASN A 771 -18.63 22.29 16.28
CA ASN A 771 -19.11 23.03 17.45
C ASN A 771 -19.73 22.13 18.52
N THR A 772 -19.45 20.83 18.47
CA THR A 772 -20.19 19.84 19.24
C THR A 772 -19.29 18.97 20.12
N GLN A 773 -17.98 18.93 19.88
CA GLN A 773 -17.05 18.13 20.70
C GLN A 773 -15.84 18.96 21.14
N ARG A 774 -15.43 18.76 22.39
CA ARG A 774 -14.18 19.27 22.98
C ARG A 774 -13.46 18.14 23.66
N GLY A 775 -12.14 18.15 23.61
CA GLY A 775 -11.32 17.17 24.30
C GLY A 775 -10.07 17.79 24.89
N VAL A 776 -9.65 17.24 26.03
CA VAL A 776 -8.39 17.59 26.69
C VAL A 776 -7.63 16.30 26.95
N VAL A 777 -6.43 16.20 26.37
CA VAL A 777 -5.46 15.14 26.65
C VAL A 777 -4.45 15.70 27.65
N ASP A 778 -4.48 15.23 28.89
CA ASP A 778 -3.51 15.54 29.94
C ASP A 778 -2.51 14.39 30.07
N LEU A 779 -1.29 14.63 29.61
CA LEU A 779 -0.22 13.64 29.59
C LEU A 779 0.47 13.50 30.94
N GLY A 780 0.39 14.53 31.80
CA GLY A 780 0.91 14.47 33.16
C GLY A 780 0.07 13.56 34.04
N ARG A 781 -1.26 13.65 33.91
CA ARG A 781 -2.22 12.78 34.61
C ARG A 781 -2.56 11.50 33.84
N ARG A 782 -2.13 11.41 32.58
CA ARG A 782 -2.43 10.31 31.65
C ARG A 782 -3.93 10.09 31.47
N LEU A 783 -4.67 11.19 31.34
CA LEU A 783 -6.12 11.22 31.17
C LEU A 783 -6.52 11.93 29.87
N LYS A 784 -7.58 11.47 29.24
CA LYS A 784 -8.23 12.11 28.10
C LYS A 784 -9.71 12.30 28.39
N LEU A 785 -10.13 13.55 28.48
CA LEU A 785 -11.53 13.92 28.67
C LEU A 785 -12.16 14.28 27.33
N LEU A 786 -13.34 13.74 27.03
CA LEU A 786 -14.19 14.14 25.91
C LEU A 786 -15.49 14.74 26.44
N ALA A 787 -15.89 15.88 25.87
CA ALA A 787 -17.10 16.61 26.22
C ALA A 787 -17.93 16.89 24.97
N TYR A 788 -19.22 16.56 25.05
CA TYR A 788 -20.17 16.67 23.96
C TYR A 788 -21.21 17.74 24.26
N PHE A 789 -21.46 18.63 23.29
CA PHE A 789 -22.34 19.78 23.43
C PHE A 789 -23.45 19.76 22.40
N GLU A 790 -24.58 20.37 22.75
CA GLU A 790 -25.69 20.59 21.83
C GLU A 790 -25.25 21.38 20.58
N PRO A 791 -25.62 20.93 19.36
CA PRO A 791 -25.38 21.70 18.15
C PRO A 791 -26.18 23.01 18.19
N GLY A 792 -25.50 24.16 18.27
CA GLY A 792 -26.18 25.45 18.21
C GLY A 792 -26.94 25.66 16.88
N ALA A 793 -28.11 26.30 16.94
CA ALA A 793 -28.94 26.66 15.77
C ALA A 793 -28.17 27.49 14.70
N ASN A 794 -27.13 28.20 15.13
CA ASN A 794 -26.10 28.78 14.29
C ASN A 794 -24.76 28.13 14.62
N LEU A 795 -24.10 27.50 13.64
CA LEU A 795 -22.77 26.87 13.80
C LEU A 795 -21.60 27.87 13.94
N ARG A 796 -21.90 29.04 14.47
CA ARG A 796 -20.95 30.06 14.92
C ARG A 796 -21.27 30.54 16.34
N ALA A 797 -22.46 30.25 16.86
CA ALA A 797 -22.79 30.41 18.26
C ALA A 797 -22.09 29.29 19.02
N ARG A 798 -21.04 29.65 19.77
CA ARG A 798 -20.38 28.76 20.74
C ARG A 798 -21.32 28.61 21.95
N GLY A 799 -21.23 27.56 22.76
CA GLY A 799 -21.98 27.44 24.04
C GLY A 799 -23.37 26.79 23.96
N GLY A 800 -23.42 25.49 23.69
CA GLY A 800 -24.62 24.65 23.87
C GLY A 800 -24.62 23.94 25.23
N GLN A 801 -25.74 23.31 25.59
CA GLN A 801 -25.83 22.46 26.79
C GLN A 801 -24.79 21.33 26.72
N LEU A 802 -24.13 21.01 27.85
CA LEU A 802 -23.27 19.83 27.97
C LEU A 802 -24.14 18.58 28.04
N LEU A 803 -23.93 17.64 27.12
CA LEU A 803 -24.81 16.50 26.91
C LEU A 803 -24.22 15.17 27.33
N ALA A 804 -22.91 15.00 27.19
CA ALA A 804 -22.22 13.79 27.62
C ALA A 804 -20.77 14.11 27.98
N LEU A 805 -20.23 13.33 28.91
CA LEU A 805 -18.82 13.32 29.27
C LEU A 805 -18.28 11.90 29.26
N GLN A 806 -17.04 11.76 28.80
CA GLN A 806 -16.29 10.50 28.86
C GLN A 806 -14.87 10.79 29.31
N LEU A 807 -14.30 9.90 30.11
CA LEU A 807 -12.93 10.01 30.60
C LEU A 807 -12.18 8.70 30.32
N PHE A 808 -11.08 8.78 29.58
CA PHE A 808 -10.23 7.64 29.25
C PHE A 808 -8.85 7.80 29.87
N SER A 809 -8.17 6.68 30.12
CA SER A 809 -6.73 6.71 30.32
C SER A 809 -6.04 6.88 28.97
N VAL A 810 -4.98 7.69 28.91
CA VAL A 810 -4.12 7.80 27.71
C VAL A 810 -3.44 6.47 27.37
N ASP A 811 -3.37 5.55 28.33
CA ASP A 811 -2.80 4.20 28.14
C ASP A 811 -3.79 3.21 27.57
N ASP A 812 -5.09 3.51 27.65
CA ASP A 812 -6.12 2.79 26.91
C ASP A 812 -6.16 3.33 25.48
N ALA A 813 -5.20 2.88 24.66
CA ALA A 813 -5.07 3.30 23.26
C ALA A 813 -6.33 3.04 22.42
N ALA A 814 -7.17 2.09 22.83
CA ALA A 814 -8.41 1.72 22.17
C ALA A 814 -9.63 2.50 22.70
N GLU A 815 -9.48 3.26 23.78
CA GLU A 815 -10.53 4.08 24.43
C GLU A 815 -11.81 3.26 24.69
N THR A 816 -11.62 2.05 25.22
CA THR A 816 -12.71 1.10 25.48
C THR A 816 -13.30 1.21 26.88
N ASN A 817 -12.55 1.78 27.82
CA ASN A 817 -12.90 1.84 29.23
C ASN A 817 -13.15 3.29 29.67
N ASP A 818 -14.41 3.71 29.62
CA ASP A 818 -14.84 5.01 30.17
C ASP A 818 -14.79 4.97 31.70
N LEU A 819 -13.84 5.68 32.28
CA LEU A 819 -13.60 5.76 33.71
C LEU A 819 -14.77 6.39 34.48
N LEU A 820 -15.63 7.16 33.81
CA LEU A 820 -16.83 7.73 34.43
C LEU A 820 -17.94 6.70 34.64
N ALA A 821 -17.93 5.59 33.90
CA ALA A 821 -18.90 4.51 34.06
C ALA A 821 -18.81 3.81 35.42
N ARG A 822 -17.73 4.04 36.19
CA ARG A 822 -17.59 3.58 37.58
C ARG A 822 -18.45 4.35 38.57
N ARG A 823 -18.84 5.59 38.22
CA ARG A 823 -19.56 6.53 39.10
C ARG A 823 -20.96 6.86 38.57
N PHE A 824 -21.15 6.83 37.26
CA PHE A 824 -22.40 7.21 36.60
C PHE A 824 -22.88 6.07 35.71
N ALA A 825 -24.19 5.86 35.62
CA ALA A 825 -24.75 4.81 34.76
C ALA A 825 -24.66 5.19 33.28
N THR A 826 -24.63 6.49 32.97
CA THR A 826 -24.53 6.99 31.58
C THR A 826 -23.60 8.21 31.46
N PRO A 827 -22.99 8.45 30.29
CA PRO A 827 -22.25 9.68 29.99
C PRO A 827 -23.06 10.97 30.20
N GLN A 828 -24.38 10.91 30.03
CA GLN A 828 -25.33 12.01 30.22
C GLN A 828 -25.48 12.37 31.70
N GLU A 829 -25.60 11.36 32.57
CA GLU A 829 -25.65 11.58 34.02
C GLU A 829 -24.38 12.26 34.52
N ALA A 830 -23.21 11.84 34.02
CA ALA A 830 -21.95 12.51 34.30
C ALA A 830 -21.98 13.97 33.83
N ALA A 831 -22.46 14.24 32.61
CA ALA A 831 -22.61 15.59 32.09
C ALA A 831 -23.52 16.47 32.96
N VAL A 832 -24.69 15.98 33.39
CA VAL A 832 -25.58 16.72 34.29
C VAL A 832 -24.89 17.03 35.62
N PHE A 833 -24.23 16.03 36.21
CA PHE A 833 -23.52 16.16 37.49
C PHE A 833 -22.43 17.23 37.44
N TYR A 834 -21.59 17.24 36.39
CA TYR A 834 -20.49 18.18 36.24
C TYR A 834 -20.94 19.53 35.70
N ALA A 835 -21.98 19.60 34.87
CA ALA A 835 -22.56 20.87 34.41
C ALA A 835 -23.08 21.71 35.58
N ALA A 836 -23.76 21.09 36.55
CA ALA A 836 -24.22 21.80 37.75
C ALA A 836 -23.04 22.39 38.57
N ARG A 837 -21.91 21.67 38.64
CA ARG A 837 -20.69 22.11 39.35
C ARG A 837 -19.88 23.15 38.60
N LEU A 838 -19.92 23.13 37.27
CA LEU A 838 -19.28 24.15 36.46
C LEU A 838 -19.92 25.53 36.67
N ASN A 839 -21.22 25.57 36.92
CA ASN A 839 -21.97 26.80 37.20
C ASN A 839 -21.78 27.30 38.64
N ASP A 840 -21.31 26.44 39.55
CA ASP A 840 -21.05 26.81 40.94
C ASP A 840 -19.68 27.48 41.09
N THR A 841 -19.68 28.81 41.11
CA THR A 841 -18.48 29.64 41.32
C THR A 841 -18.00 29.67 42.77
N SER A 842 -18.77 29.13 43.72
CA SER A 842 -18.43 29.08 45.14
C SER A 842 -17.59 27.85 45.53
N SER A 843 -17.60 26.79 44.70
CA SER A 843 -16.83 25.56 44.91
C SER A 843 -15.40 25.63 44.33
N ILE A 844 -14.57 26.53 44.87
CA ILE A 844 -13.10 26.46 44.68
C ILE A 844 -12.50 25.19 45.33
N LEU A 845 -13.28 24.49 46.16
CA LEU A 845 -12.84 23.36 46.98
C LEU A 845 -12.85 21.99 46.27
N ASP A 846 -13.44 21.85 45.07
CA ASP A 846 -13.42 20.59 44.30
C ASP A 846 -12.14 20.43 43.47
N ASP A 847 -11.07 21.09 43.91
CA ASP A 847 -9.78 21.14 43.24
C ASP A 847 -9.09 19.78 43.20
N ASP A 848 -9.67 18.70 43.74
CA ASP A 848 -9.23 17.30 43.65
C ASP A 848 -9.88 16.48 42.53
N ASP A 849 -10.97 16.95 41.93
CA ASP A 849 -11.66 16.23 40.85
C ASP A 849 -11.00 16.50 39.48
N ASP A 850 -10.38 15.47 38.91
CA ASP A 850 -9.69 15.55 37.62
C ASP A 850 -10.59 15.99 36.46
N VAL A 851 -11.89 15.62 36.48
CA VAL A 851 -12.82 16.00 35.40
C VAL A 851 -13.06 17.50 35.42
N MET A 852 -13.31 18.08 36.60
CA MET A 852 -13.53 19.51 36.75
C MET A 852 -12.28 20.33 36.38
N ARG A 853 -11.09 19.88 36.79
CA ARG A 853 -9.82 20.51 36.40
C ARG A 853 -9.65 20.54 34.88
N LEU A 854 -9.92 19.42 34.20
CA LEU A 854 -9.77 19.31 32.74
C LEU A 854 -10.81 20.14 32.00
N LEU A 855 -12.07 20.15 32.46
CA LEU A 855 -13.12 21.01 31.89
C LEU A 855 -12.76 22.49 32.01
N ARG A 856 -12.38 22.97 33.21
CA ARG A 856 -11.98 24.36 33.45
C ARG A 856 -10.76 24.75 32.62
N TRP A 857 -9.77 23.87 32.51
CA TRP A 857 -8.59 24.10 31.67
C TRP A 857 -8.96 24.19 30.19
N GLY A 858 -9.77 23.26 29.68
CA GLY A 858 -10.23 23.25 28.29
C GLY A 858 -11.01 24.52 27.92
N CYS A 859 -11.95 24.93 28.78
CA CYS A 859 -12.70 26.18 28.62
C CYS A 859 -11.78 27.40 28.61
N SER A 860 -10.84 27.48 29.55
CA SER A 860 -9.87 28.59 29.64
C SER A 860 -8.97 28.65 28.40
N PHE A 861 -8.51 27.49 27.93
CA PHE A 861 -7.69 27.38 26.73
C PHE A 861 -8.47 27.83 25.49
N GLU A 862 -9.69 27.33 25.29
CA GLU A 862 -10.55 27.75 24.20
C GLU A 862 -10.82 29.26 24.23
N LEU A 863 -11.19 29.82 25.39
CA LEU A 863 -11.36 31.26 25.56
C LEU A 863 -10.11 32.06 25.17
N SER A 864 -8.92 31.58 25.56
CA SER A 864 -7.66 32.20 25.17
C SER A 864 -7.46 32.20 23.65
N MET A 865 -7.81 31.09 22.99
CA MET A 865 -7.76 30.96 21.53
C MET A 865 -8.73 31.92 20.85
N ILE A 866 -9.96 32.03 21.35
CA ILE A 866 -10.98 32.96 20.85
C ILE A 866 -10.50 34.41 20.99
N ARG A 867 -9.91 34.77 22.14
CA ARG A 867 -9.37 36.12 22.37
C ARG A 867 -8.23 36.45 21.40
N ARG A 868 -7.34 35.48 21.11
CA ARG A 868 -6.20 35.60 20.18
C ARG A 868 -6.59 35.56 18.70
N SER A 869 -7.75 35.01 18.35
CA SER A 869 -8.26 34.88 16.97
C SER A 869 -8.83 36.18 16.38
N LYS A 870 -9.03 37.24 17.18
CA LYS A 870 -9.71 38.50 16.80
C LYS A 870 -8.96 39.34 15.75
N ARG A 871 -8.96 38.88 14.51
CA ARG A 871 -9.02 39.74 13.32
C ARG A 871 -10.34 40.53 13.41
N ASN A 872 -10.26 41.86 13.28
CA ASN A 872 -11.32 42.87 13.22
C ASN A 872 -11.85 43.46 14.54
N ARG A 873 -11.06 44.37 15.12
CA ARG A 873 -11.49 45.46 16.04
C ARG A 873 -12.57 46.41 15.49
N LYS A 874 -13.13 46.19 14.28
CA LYS A 874 -13.98 47.18 13.57
C LYS A 874 -15.49 46.88 13.50
N GLU A 875 -15.95 45.70 13.92
CA GLU A 875 -17.37 45.34 13.93
C GLU A 875 -17.80 44.93 15.35
N ARG A 876 -18.14 45.91 16.19
CA ARG A 876 -18.80 45.68 17.49
C ARG A 876 -19.74 46.84 17.80
N ARG A 877 -21.00 46.72 17.38
CA ARG A 877 -22.08 47.61 17.83
C ARG A 877 -23.39 46.91 18.20
N ASP A 878 -23.43 45.58 18.17
CA ASP A 878 -24.57 44.80 18.61
C ASP A 878 -24.19 44.02 19.87
N GLY A 879 -24.58 44.56 21.03
CA GLY A 879 -24.41 43.98 22.35
C GLY A 879 -25.21 42.69 22.57
N THR A 880 -24.99 41.66 21.75
CA THR A 880 -25.49 40.31 22.00
C THR A 880 -24.51 39.51 22.87
N PRO A 881 -24.97 38.77 23.90
CA PRO A 881 -24.09 38.14 24.87
C PRO A 881 -23.23 37.05 24.24
N ARG A 882 -21.96 37.00 24.66
CA ARG A 882 -21.01 35.97 24.22
C ARG A 882 -21.31 34.72 25.02
N ALA A 883 -21.49 33.60 24.35
CA ALA A 883 -21.86 32.36 25.00
C ALA A 883 -20.73 31.64 25.78
N CYS A 884 -19.60 32.30 26.02
CA CYS A 884 -18.71 31.95 27.15
C CYS A 884 -18.84 32.91 28.34
N ASP A 885 -19.45 34.09 28.15
CA ASP A 885 -19.83 34.99 29.24
C ASP A 885 -21.11 34.46 29.94
N ALA A 886 -21.91 33.61 29.30
CA ALA A 886 -23.09 32.93 29.88
C ALA A 886 -22.76 31.75 30.82
N PHE A 887 -21.48 31.46 31.07
CA PHE A 887 -21.03 30.33 31.88
C PHE A 887 -20.53 30.76 33.28
N ILE A 888 -20.48 32.07 33.57
CA ILE A 888 -19.99 32.63 34.85
C ILE A 888 -20.96 33.68 35.45
N SER A 889 -22.06 34.04 34.78
CA SER A 889 -23.24 34.67 35.43
C SER A 889 -24.40 33.69 35.42
#